data_AF-A0A975D1V7-F1
#
_entry.id   AF-A0A975D1V7-F1
#
_cell.length_a   1.000
_cell.length_b   1.000
_cell.length_c   1.000
_cell.angle_alpha   90.00
_cell.angle_beta   90.00
_cell.angle_gamma   90.00
#
_symmetry.space_group_name_H-M   'P 1'
#
loop_
_entity.id
_entity.type
_entity.pdbx_description
1 polymer ?
#
loop_
_entity_poly.entity_id
_entity_poly.type
_entity_poly.pdbx_seq_one_letter_code
_entity_poly.pdbx_strand_id
1 'polypeptide(L)'
;MRYLLASTCLAAIAAVPVHAETTVGDKRTATIRTSTIKAGAADDIRITSAGSVVPTVAGPAVVLDSANKIVNEGTIQATNLDNSTGIRAEAGAAGSITNASGGKIILDETYTAEDSDKDGDLDGPFAVGTGRVGIRTAGAFTGDIVNSGSIAIEGKDSAGIRLDGPLTGKLTQDGTIGVVGDRSVGVRAGDVTGNVRIAGTITAVGQDAVGVSLDGTVTGALVIQGGVTSTGYRNTTPPSDTSKLDADDLLQGGPAVRIAGNVTGGVIFAVPPKDNSTTDNDEDKDGIEDSKEGSASITSYGAAAAVAIGAVDHAVTLGAVAGNADGHGLVNEGTIQGAGTYAGVDGSGMVIGGQGGAVTIAGGMTNRGTISASGANATGLRIGDGATVAEVKNMGVLQASGTNAANAKTVALQIDQGAFTSEIVNSGTIKAVASGTASANGATATAILDRSGEVDLVSNSGTISAAGASAGSNVAIDLSANDRGARIGQTVVASGTAPSIVGDVRFGNGNDLFDIADGSVTGDTSFGGGANSLLLSGDATYAGKVRFGGGNDVMTLSGTASHSGDVDFGGGSDKLTVNSGARFRGALSNAQGLAVAVNGGTLDIGKSTAAIQSLAVSGSGTLGVAIDVASKSSTLYQVAGEASFAQGSKVAVSLNGIAGAEGRYTFLKAGTVTGASNVATSDALLPFMYKGSVAAVSPNELAIDVKRKTTSELGLNRSQAAAYDAIFAALGKDAKVAGAYLETNDGDAFRKKVRQMLPDHAGGAFETVTMGSRATAGFLADPNAPFADMGKWGYWIQQVGWGTSKGLGDTASYDITGWGVATGGEIKTDLGSFGISLAYLYGKDADGGTDNKVDAGQYEIGAYWRGYWGPFQGWTRASYAHVDFKGERVFQGSLGTDTVERRAKGRWNGKLISAAAGAAYTLQMGSFSVRPKAALDYYRLKEDGYAEKGGGDAFNLIVGGRKSDELAVSGTVAAGFDFGGQNEEAGWFRIEAEGGRRELVGGSLGSTTARFAGGTAFTLEPEKRTSGWIGKLRAVGGGNGFQIGGEAGAEQQQGRAAISLRASLVVGL
;
A
#
# COMPACT_ATOMS: atom_id res chain seq x y z
N MET A 1 22.86 35.85 -42.30
CA MET A 1 21.94 36.29 -43.38
C MET A 1 20.70 36.81 -42.66
N ARG A 2 20.37 38.10 -42.51
CA ARG A 2 20.21 39.20 -43.49
C ARG A 2 19.50 38.73 -44.76
N TYR A 3 18.19 38.97 -44.84
CA TYR A 3 17.59 39.74 -45.94
C TYR A 3 16.36 40.51 -45.43
N LEU A 4 16.26 41.73 -45.93
CA LEU A 4 15.30 42.79 -45.69
C LEU A 4 14.85 43.25 -47.08
N LEU A 5 13.54 43.44 -47.30
CA LEU A 5 12.87 44.17 -48.41
C LEU A 5 11.37 44.19 -48.01
N ALA A 6 10.73 45.30 -47.62
CA ALA A 6 10.29 46.46 -48.44
C ALA A 6 9.56 45.99 -49.72
N SER A 7 8.30 46.35 -50.06
CA SER A 7 7.66 47.67 -50.00
C SER A 7 6.23 47.63 -50.62
N THR A 8 5.28 48.36 -49.99
CA THR A 8 4.19 49.23 -50.53
C THR A 8 3.14 48.81 -51.60
N CYS A 9 1.90 49.22 -51.28
CA CYS A 9 0.77 49.71 -52.11
C CYS A 9 -0.20 48.69 -52.74
N LEU A 10 -1.47 48.66 -52.29
CA LEU A 10 -2.56 49.50 -52.81
C LEU A 10 -3.86 49.25 -52.02
N ALA A 11 -4.56 50.33 -51.68
CA ALA A 11 -5.91 50.28 -51.16
C ALA A 11 -6.87 49.74 -52.21
N ALA A 12 -7.61 48.68 -51.87
CA ALA A 12 -8.87 48.33 -52.50
C ALA A 12 -9.92 48.23 -51.39
N ILE A 13 -10.56 49.37 -51.10
CA ILE A 13 -11.80 49.41 -50.32
C ILE A 13 -12.85 48.71 -51.19
N ALA A 14 -13.03 47.41 -50.98
CA ALA A 14 -14.28 46.76 -51.31
C ALA A 14 -15.29 47.23 -50.25
N ALA A 15 -16.16 48.17 -50.64
CA ALA A 15 -17.31 48.55 -49.86
C ALA A 15 -18.22 47.31 -49.70
N VAL A 16 -18.00 46.57 -48.63
CA VAL A 16 -19.03 45.68 -48.06
C VAL A 16 -20.16 46.61 -47.62
N PRO A 17 -21.44 46.31 -47.88
CA PRO A 17 -22.52 47.12 -47.33
C PRO A 17 -22.41 47.09 -45.80
N VAL A 18 -21.89 48.18 -45.23
CA VAL A 18 -22.01 48.49 -43.82
C VAL A 18 -23.48 48.80 -43.64
N HIS A 19 -24.25 47.84 -43.09
CA HIS A 19 -25.56 48.18 -42.56
C HIS A 19 -25.35 49.30 -41.54
N ALA A 20 -26.06 50.42 -41.73
CA ALA A 20 -25.94 51.56 -40.84
C ALA A 20 -26.45 51.14 -39.45
N GLU A 21 -25.56 51.02 -38.47
CA GLU A 21 -25.91 50.90 -37.05
C GLU A 21 -25.78 52.28 -36.39
N THR A 22 -26.67 52.62 -35.46
CA THR A 22 -26.55 53.84 -34.66
C THR A 22 -25.65 53.58 -33.45
N THR A 23 -24.52 54.30 -33.40
CA THR A 23 -23.54 54.17 -32.33
C THR A 23 -23.84 55.11 -31.16
N VAL A 24 -23.81 54.56 -29.95
CA VAL A 24 -23.93 55.30 -28.68
C VAL A 24 -22.54 55.31 -28.04
N GLY A 25 -21.79 56.40 -28.22
CA GLY A 25 -20.44 56.58 -27.66
C GLY A 25 -20.38 57.53 -26.47
N ASP A 26 -21.51 58.11 -26.07
CA ASP A 26 -21.67 59.07 -24.99
C ASP A 26 -22.61 58.54 -23.89
N LYS A 27 -22.66 59.23 -22.74
CA LYS A 27 -23.58 58.88 -21.64
C LYS A 27 -25.01 59.32 -21.97
N ARG A 28 -25.96 58.38 -21.90
CA ARG A 28 -27.41 58.61 -22.04
C ARG A 28 -28.12 58.36 -20.71
N THR A 29 -29.06 59.22 -20.34
CA THR A 29 -29.85 59.06 -19.09
C THR A 29 -31.33 58.75 -19.33
N ALA A 30 -31.76 58.73 -20.58
CA ALA A 30 -33.09 58.31 -20.99
C ALA A 30 -33.04 56.94 -21.64
N THR A 31 -34.15 56.20 -21.58
CA THR A 31 -34.33 54.95 -22.32
C THR A 31 -34.11 55.18 -23.81
N ILE A 32 -33.36 54.28 -24.45
CA ILE A 32 -33.16 54.26 -25.91
C ILE A 32 -33.87 53.06 -26.52
N ARG A 33 -34.35 53.20 -27.77
CA ARG A 33 -35.22 52.20 -28.42
C ARG A 33 -34.80 51.98 -29.86
N THR A 34 -34.81 50.73 -30.31
CA THR A 34 -34.47 50.39 -31.71
C THR A 34 -35.40 51.06 -32.70
N SER A 35 -36.67 51.29 -32.37
CA SER A 35 -37.68 51.91 -33.24
C SER A 35 -37.47 53.41 -33.48
N THR A 36 -36.69 54.09 -32.63
CA THR A 36 -36.54 55.56 -32.68
C THR A 36 -35.09 56.06 -32.60
N ILE A 37 -34.10 55.17 -32.48
CA ILE A 37 -32.70 55.56 -32.18
C ILE A 37 -32.11 56.51 -33.23
N LYS A 38 -32.50 56.37 -34.50
CA LYS A 38 -31.99 57.18 -35.62
C LYS A 38 -32.89 58.38 -35.88
N ALA A 39 -32.85 59.35 -34.97
CA ALA A 39 -33.65 60.58 -35.04
C ALA A 39 -35.16 60.32 -35.27
N GLY A 40 -35.71 59.30 -34.59
CA GLY A 40 -37.12 58.91 -34.72
C GLY A 40 -37.40 57.79 -35.73
N ALA A 41 -36.39 57.33 -36.48
CA ALA A 41 -36.47 56.14 -37.33
C ALA A 41 -35.84 54.90 -36.64
N ALA A 42 -36.21 53.72 -37.12
CA ALA A 42 -35.72 52.44 -36.60
C ALA A 42 -34.30 52.11 -37.11
N ASP A 43 -33.44 51.55 -36.27
CA ASP A 43 -32.06 51.16 -36.59
C ASP A 43 -31.49 50.17 -35.55
N ASP A 44 -30.38 49.52 -35.88
CA ASP A 44 -29.56 48.77 -34.92
C ASP A 44 -28.95 49.72 -33.88
N ILE A 45 -28.84 49.26 -32.62
CA ILE A 45 -28.18 49.99 -31.53
C ILE A 45 -26.83 49.32 -31.23
N ARG A 46 -25.74 50.09 -31.29
CA ARG A 46 -24.44 49.67 -30.76
C ARG A 46 -23.94 50.65 -29.69
N ILE A 47 -23.92 50.22 -28.44
CA ILE A 47 -23.28 50.97 -27.35
C ILE A 47 -21.79 50.63 -27.40
N THR A 48 -20.93 51.60 -27.69
CA THR A 48 -19.48 51.35 -27.80
C THR A 48 -18.84 51.26 -26.41
N SER A 49 -17.59 50.82 -26.34
CA SER A 49 -16.83 50.72 -25.07
C SER A 49 -16.69 52.05 -24.30
N ALA A 50 -16.84 53.20 -24.97
CA ALA A 50 -16.88 54.52 -24.32
C ALA A 50 -18.30 54.98 -23.94
N GLY A 51 -19.34 54.36 -24.51
CA GLY A 51 -20.74 54.71 -24.31
C GLY A 51 -21.33 54.15 -23.01
N SER A 52 -22.37 54.83 -22.51
CA SER A 52 -23.14 54.32 -21.37
C SER A 52 -24.61 54.72 -21.41
N VAL A 53 -25.48 53.89 -20.81
CA VAL A 53 -26.91 54.19 -20.61
C VAL A 53 -27.23 54.06 -19.13
N VAL A 54 -27.52 55.17 -18.48
CA VAL A 54 -27.68 55.31 -17.03
C VAL A 54 -29.03 55.95 -16.70
N PRO A 55 -30.16 55.20 -16.82
CA PRO A 55 -31.48 55.73 -16.56
C PRO A 55 -31.65 56.20 -15.11
N THR A 56 -32.42 57.27 -14.92
CA THR A 56 -32.73 57.83 -13.58
C THR A 56 -34.16 57.50 -13.11
N VAL A 57 -34.90 56.71 -13.88
CA VAL A 57 -36.26 56.25 -13.56
C VAL A 57 -36.36 54.74 -13.79
N ALA A 58 -37.22 54.07 -13.03
CA ALA A 58 -37.47 52.64 -13.19
C ALA A 58 -37.99 52.29 -14.61
N GLY A 59 -37.62 51.11 -15.11
CA GLY A 59 -37.96 50.62 -16.44
C GLY A 59 -36.74 50.15 -17.25
N PRO A 60 -36.92 49.87 -18.55
CA PRO A 60 -35.83 49.42 -19.41
C PRO A 60 -34.86 50.55 -19.80
N ALA A 61 -33.55 50.30 -19.76
CA ALA A 61 -32.54 51.23 -20.25
C ALA A 61 -32.44 51.20 -21.79
N VAL A 62 -32.47 50.00 -22.38
CA VAL A 62 -32.44 49.78 -23.83
C VAL A 62 -33.60 48.87 -24.22
N VAL A 63 -34.36 49.24 -25.27
CA VAL A 63 -35.51 48.45 -25.75
C VAL A 63 -35.33 48.01 -27.20
N LEU A 64 -35.53 46.72 -27.44
CA LEU A 64 -35.69 46.11 -28.76
C LEU A 64 -37.18 45.96 -29.04
N ASP A 65 -37.71 46.86 -29.88
CA ASP A 65 -39.13 47.00 -30.24
C ASP A 65 -39.34 47.06 -31.77
N SER A 66 -38.33 46.67 -32.54
CA SER A 66 -38.35 46.58 -34.01
C SER A 66 -37.44 45.45 -34.47
N ALA A 67 -37.43 45.12 -35.76
CA ALA A 67 -36.64 44.03 -36.35
C ALA A 67 -35.14 44.34 -36.49
N ASN A 68 -34.52 44.84 -35.42
CA ASN A 68 -33.15 45.35 -35.36
C ASN A 68 -32.36 44.68 -34.23
N LYS A 69 -31.06 44.98 -34.15
CA LYS A 69 -30.10 44.37 -33.23
C LYS A 69 -29.71 45.33 -32.11
N ILE A 70 -29.33 44.77 -30.98
CA ILE A 70 -28.67 45.48 -29.88
C ILE A 70 -27.31 44.83 -29.64
N VAL A 71 -26.25 45.63 -29.67
CA VAL A 71 -24.89 45.26 -29.27
C VAL A 71 -24.43 46.19 -28.16
N ASN A 72 -24.12 45.64 -26.98
CA ASN A 72 -23.55 46.39 -25.86
C ASN A 72 -22.07 46.04 -25.68
N GLU A 73 -21.18 47.00 -25.93
CA GLU A 73 -19.75 46.95 -25.62
C GLU A 73 -19.38 47.90 -24.46
N GLY A 74 -20.32 48.76 -24.04
CA GLY A 74 -20.14 49.78 -22.99
C GLY A 74 -20.85 49.43 -21.69
N THR A 75 -21.35 50.43 -20.95
CA THR A 75 -21.99 50.23 -19.63
C THR A 75 -23.47 50.62 -19.61
N ILE A 76 -24.35 49.70 -19.26
CA ILE A 76 -25.74 49.97 -18.87
C ILE A 76 -25.81 49.89 -17.34
N GLN A 77 -26.24 50.96 -16.66
CA GLN A 77 -26.25 50.99 -15.20
C GLN A 77 -27.50 51.65 -14.62
N ALA A 78 -28.14 51.02 -13.63
CA ALA A 78 -29.23 51.62 -12.87
C ALA A 78 -29.06 51.30 -11.37
N THR A 79 -28.82 52.33 -10.56
CA THR A 79 -28.57 52.19 -9.11
C THR A 79 -29.78 52.64 -8.32
N ASN A 80 -30.18 51.85 -7.31
CA ASN A 80 -31.33 52.12 -6.43
C ASN A 80 -32.66 52.30 -7.19
N LEU A 81 -32.85 51.55 -8.28
CA LEU A 81 -34.08 51.58 -9.08
C LEU A 81 -34.68 50.17 -9.18
N ASP A 82 -35.78 49.97 -8.46
CA ASP A 82 -36.56 48.73 -8.52
C ASP A 82 -37.27 48.58 -9.87
N ASN A 83 -37.55 47.34 -10.26
CA ASN A 83 -38.21 47.01 -11.53
C ASN A 83 -37.45 47.56 -12.76
N SER A 84 -36.14 47.74 -12.64
CA SER A 84 -35.26 48.15 -13.74
C SER A 84 -34.94 46.98 -14.67
N THR A 85 -34.72 47.28 -15.94
CA THR A 85 -34.26 46.29 -16.91
C THR A 85 -33.10 46.86 -17.71
N GLY A 86 -32.01 46.11 -17.89
CA GLY A 86 -30.89 46.57 -18.71
C GLY A 86 -31.30 46.63 -20.18
N ILE A 87 -31.53 45.47 -20.78
CA ILE A 87 -32.02 45.33 -22.16
C ILE A 87 -33.35 44.59 -22.14
N ARG A 88 -34.39 45.16 -22.77
CA ARG A 88 -35.71 44.52 -22.92
C ARG A 88 -36.06 44.31 -24.39
N ALA A 89 -36.34 43.09 -24.80
CA ALA A 89 -37.08 42.81 -26.03
C ALA A 89 -38.58 42.81 -25.76
N GLU A 90 -39.34 43.56 -26.55
CA GLU A 90 -40.80 43.57 -26.47
C GLU A 90 -41.39 42.26 -27.01
N ALA A 91 -42.60 41.92 -26.56
CA ALA A 91 -43.28 40.71 -26.98
C ALA A 91 -43.54 40.72 -28.51
N GLY A 92 -43.21 39.61 -29.18
CA GLY A 92 -43.34 39.45 -30.63
C GLY A 92 -42.23 40.14 -31.45
N ALA A 93 -41.22 40.74 -30.81
CA ALA A 93 -40.12 41.36 -31.51
C ALA A 93 -39.18 40.32 -32.15
N ALA A 94 -38.45 40.74 -33.19
CA ALA A 94 -37.43 39.95 -33.85
C ALA A 94 -36.10 40.72 -33.88
N GLY A 95 -34.96 40.04 -33.88
CA GLY A 95 -33.65 40.71 -33.91
C GLY A 95 -32.54 39.88 -33.30
N SER A 96 -31.57 40.53 -32.64
CA SER A 96 -30.60 39.86 -31.79
C SER A 96 -30.16 40.77 -30.65
N ILE A 97 -29.87 40.18 -29.49
CA ILE A 97 -29.31 40.89 -28.34
C ILE A 97 -27.92 40.31 -28.05
N THR A 98 -26.90 41.16 -28.07
CA THR A 98 -25.53 40.79 -27.74
C THR A 98 -24.99 41.72 -26.66
N ASN A 99 -24.72 41.20 -25.46
CA ASN A 99 -23.82 41.85 -24.51
C ASN A 99 -22.41 41.33 -24.76
N ALA A 100 -21.58 42.11 -25.45
CA ALA A 100 -20.25 41.69 -25.91
C ALA A 100 -19.26 41.56 -24.74
N SER A 101 -18.07 41.00 -24.96
CA SER A 101 -17.08 40.71 -23.92
C SER A 101 -16.64 41.92 -23.08
N GLY A 102 -16.68 43.14 -23.64
CA GLY A 102 -16.43 44.40 -22.91
C GLY A 102 -17.67 45.01 -22.25
N GLY A 103 -18.87 44.53 -22.59
CA GLY A 103 -20.15 45.07 -22.17
C GLY A 103 -20.49 44.77 -20.70
N LYS A 104 -21.03 45.77 -20.01
CA LYS A 104 -21.48 45.69 -18.62
C LYS A 104 -22.96 46.05 -18.49
N ILE A 105 -23.70 45.25 -17.72
CA ILE A 105 -25.05 45.58 -17.24
C ILE A 105 -25.02 45.52 -15.71
N ILE A 106 -25.27 46.63 -15.04
CA ILE A 106 -25.15 46.76 -13.57
C ILE A 106 -26.47 47.33 -13.02
N LEU A 107 -27.26 46.50 -12.33
CA LEU A 107 -28.50 46.92 -11.67
C LEU A 107 -28.32 46.72 -10.15
N ASP A 108 -27.75 47.71 -9.49
CA ASP A 108 -27.21 47.62 -8.12
C ASP A 108 -27.95 48.53 -7.13
N GLU A 109 -27.62 48.39 -5.85
CA GLU A 109 -28.09 49.29 -4.79
C GLU A 109 -26.95 49.80 -3.91
N THR A 110 -27.22 50.84 -3.13
CA THR A 110 -26.27 51.37 -2.16
C THR A 110 -26.42 50.74 -0.78
N TYR A 111 -27.24 49.70 -0.66
CA TYR A 111 -27.45 49.00 0.60
C TYR A 111 -26.21 48.18 0.95
N THR A 112 -25.80 48.28 2.21
CA THR A 112 -24.71 47.49 2.79
C THR A 112 -25.23 46.94 4.11
N ALA A 113 -25.18 45.63 4.30
CA ALA A 113 -25.48 45.00 5.57
C ALA A 113 -24.53 45.50 6.67
N GLU A 114 -25.05 45.65 7.89
CA GLU A 114 -24.28 46.07 9.08
C GLU A 114 -24.20 44.90 10.08
N ASP A 115 -23.09 44.84 10.82
CA ASP A 115 -22.91 43.98 12.00
C ASP A 115 -23.65 44.65 13.19
N SER A 116 -24.91 44.29 13.40
CA SER A 116 -25.82 44.96 14.34
C SER A 116 -25.57 44.53 15.78
N ASP A 117 -25.13 43.29 16.01
CA ASP A 117 -24.90 42.76 17.36
C ASP A 117 -23.40 42.72 17.77
N LYS A 118 -22.49 42.98 16.83
CA LYS A 118 -21.02 43.11 16.98
C LYS A 118 -20.31 41.80 17.31
N ASP A 119 -20.85 40.68 16.88
CA ASP A 119 -20.21 39.39 17.01
C ASP A 119 -19.15 39.11 15.93
N GLY A 120 -19.15 39.89 14.84
CA GLY A 120 -18.21 39.84 13.73
C GLY A 120 -18.80 39.37 12.40
N ASP A 121 -20.11 39.14 12.34
CA ASP A 121 -20.89 38.75 11.15
C ASP A 121 -21.52 40.00 10.50
N LEU A 122 -22.25 39.84 9.40
CA LEU A 122 -23.10 40.91 8.86
C LEU A 122 -24.56 40.46 8.96
N ASP A 123 -25.45 41.35 9.38
CA ASP A 123 -26.86 41.00 9.64
C ASP A 123 -27.81 41.52 8.56
N GLY A 124 -28.99 40.91 8.49
CA GLY A 124 -30.11 41.38 7.69
C GLY A 124 -30.23 40.74 6.30
N PRO A 125 -30.94 41.36 5.35
CA PRO A 125 -31.09 40.80 4.01
C PRO A 125 -29.80 40.97 3.17
N PHE A 126 -29.60 40.10 2.17
CA PHE A 126 -28.55 40.24 1.16
C PHE A 126 -28.74 41.47 0.25
N ALA A 127 -30.00 41.78 -0.06
CA ALA A 127 -30.40 42.92 -0.87
C ALA A 127 -31.82 43.38 -0.47
N VAL A 128 -32.13 44.66 -0.61
CA VAL A 128 -33.41 45.27 -0.23
C VAL A 128 -34.32 45.60 -1.43
N GLY A 129 -33.75 45.98 -2.57
CA GLY A 129 -34.48 46.28 -3.79
C GLY A 129 -35.11 45.05 -4.45
N THR A 130 -35.88 45.25 -5.53
CA THR A 130 -36.64 44.15 -6.16
C THR A 130 -36.83 44.28 -7.68
N GLY A 131 -37.04 43.14 -8.33
CA GLY A 131 -37.56 43.04 -9.70
C GLY A 131 -36.60 43.49 -10.80
N ARG A 132 -35.29 43.46 -10.56
CA ARG A 132 -34.26 43.93 -11.51
C ARG A 132 -33.90 42.82 -12.48
N VAL A 133 -33.81 43.13 -13.78
CA VAL A 133 -33.49 42.13 -14.82
C VAL A 133 -32.43 42.64 -15.79
N GLY A 134 -31.30 41.93 -15.93
CA GLY A 134 -30.25 42.32 -16.87
C GLY A 134 -30.71 42.31 -18.34
N ILE A 135 -31.08 41.14 -18.85
CA ILE A 135 -31.67 40.95 -20.19
C ILE A 135 -33.04 40.28 -20.04
N ARG A 136 -34.08 40.88 -20.64
CA ARG A 136 -35.46 40.40 -20.54
C ARG A 136 -36.14 40.27 -21.90
N THR A 137 -36.87 39.20 -22.13
CA THR A 137 -37.93 39.17 -23.17
C THR A 137 -39.28 39.32 -22.48
N ALA A 138 -40.13 40.24 -22.95
CA ALA A 138 -41.45 40.47 -22.37
C ALA A 138 -42.53 39.46 -22.85
N GLY A 139 -42.15 38.55 -23.75
CA GLY A 139 -42.99 37.53 -24.37
C GLY A 139 -42.20 36.76 -25.42
N ALA A 140 -42.86 36.20 -26.44
CA ALA A 140 -42.20 35.50 -27.53
C ALA A 140 -41.17 36.40 -28.24
N PHE A 141 -39.99 35.89 -28.54
CA PHE A 141 -38.92 36.62 -29.24
C PHE A 141 -38.26 35.73 -30.30
N THR A 142 -38.02 36.27 -31.49
CA THR A 142 -37.32 35.57 -32.58
C THR A 142 -35.94 36.17 -32.79
N GLY A 143 -34.90 35.40 -32.51
CA GLY A 143 -33.54 35.91 -32.53
C GLY A 143 -32.64 35.25 -31.52
N ASP A 144 -31.34 35.49 -31.66
CA ASP A 144 -30.36 34.99 -30.70
C ASP A 144 -30.15 35.98 -29.55
N ILE A 145 -29.96 35.44 -28.35
CA ILE A 145 -29.54 36.19 -27.16
C ILE A 145 -28.17 35.68 -26.74
N VAL A 146 -27.18 36.56 -26.75
CA VAL A 146 -25.79 36.28 -26.42
C VAL A 146 -25.32 37.21 -25.33
N ASN A 147 -24.79 36.66 -24.24
CA ASN A 147 -24.02 37.41 -23.25
C ASN A 147 -22.61 36.82 -23.13
N SER A 148 -21.63 37.58 -23.60
CA SER A 148 -20.20 37.33 -23.40
C SER A 148 -19.57 38.31 -22.41
N GLY A 149 -20.30 39.36 -21.99
CA GLY A 149 -19.87 40.38 -21.03
C GLY A 149 -20.30 40.10 -19.59
N SER A 150 -20.33 41.14 -18.74
CA SER A 150 -20.72 41.00 -17.33
C SER A 150 -22.12 41.56 -17.04
N ILE A 151 -22.91 40.82 -16.27
CA ILE A 151 -24.20 41.26 -15.71
C ILE A 151 -24.12 41.14 -14.18
N ALA A 152 -24.32 42.24 -13.46
CA ALA A 152 -24.33 42.29 -12.00
C ALA A 152 -25.68 42.84 -11.51
N ILE A 153 -26.37 42.08 -10.67
CA ILE A 153 -27.71 42.37 -10.19
C ILE A 153 -27.75 42.23 -8.67
N GLU A 154 -28.22 43.26 -7.98
CA GLU A 154 -28.57 43.21 -6.56
C GLU A 154 -30.07 43.47 -6.42
N GLY A 155 -30.79 42.63 -5.71
CA GLY A 155 -32.23 42.74 -5.50
C GLY A 155 -32.92 41.39 -5.40
N LYS A 156 -34.06 41.38 -4.70
CA LYS A 156 -34.97 40.23 -4.57
C LYS A 156 -35.79 40.03 -5.85
N ASP A 157 -36.25 38.82 -6.09
CA ASP A 157 -37.12 38.47 -7.24
C ASP A 157 -36.53 38.95 -8.59
N SER A 158 -35.20 38.96 -8.69
CA SER A 158 -34.42 39.58 -9.76
C SER A 158 -33.75 38.52 -10.64
N ALA A 159 -33.23 38.91 -11.80
CA ALA A 159 -32.55 37.97 -12.68
C ALA A 159 -31.45 38.57 -13.55
N GLY A 160 -30.43 37.77 -13.87
CA GLY A 160 -29.43 38.15 -14.88
C GLY A 160 -30.04 38.16 -16.28
N ILE A 161 -30.55 36.99 -16.71
CA ILE A 161 -31.32 36.82 -17.94
C ILE A 161 -32.65 36.18 -17.60
N ARG A 162 -33.76 36.76 -18.07
CA ARG A 162 -35.10 36.21 -17.86
C ARG A 162 -35.93 36.28 -19.12
N LEU A 163 -36.34 35.12 -19.62
CA LEU A 163 -37.19 35.01 -20.81
C LEU A 163 -38.64 34.75 -20.37
N ASP A 164 -39.51 35.76 -20.42
CA ASP A 164 -40.92 35.61 -20.03
C ASP A 164 -41.81 35.02 -21.16
N GLY A 165 -41.21 34.50 -22.22
CA GLY A 165 -41.90 33.78 -23.30
C GLY A 165 -40.94 33.00 -24.20
N PRO A 166 -41.46 32.28 -25.21
CA PRO A 166 -40.65 31.41 -26.08
C PRO A 166 -39.56 32.17 -26.85
N LEU A 167 -38.36 31.59 -26.91
CA LEU A 167 -37.23 32.04 -27.72
C LEU A 167 -37.12 31.19 -28.99
N THR A 168 -37.43 31.77 -30.14
CA THR A 168 -37.11 31.17 -31.44
C THR A 168 -35.71 31.59 -31.86
N GLY A 169 -34.71 30.86 -31.39
CA GLY A 169 -33.29 31.17 -31.56
C GLY A 169 -32.43 30.41 -30.54
N LYS A 170 -31.14 30.76 -30.45
CA LYS A 170 -30.26 30.21 -29.40
C LYS A 170 -30.06 31.18 -28.24
N LEU A 171 -29.82 30.61 -27.06
CA LEU A 171 -29.39 31.34 -25.87
C LEU A 171 -27.94 30.96 -25.56
N THR A 172 -27.05 31.94 -25.54
CA THR A 172 -25.62 31.73 -25.25
C THR A 172 -25.18 32.63 -24.10
N GLN A 173 -24.71 32.01 -23.02
CA GLN A 173 -24.18 32.65 -21.82
C GLN A 173 -22.71 32.25 -21.64
N ASP A 174 -21.80 33.02 -22.22
CA ASP A 174 -20.34 32.83 -22.12
C ASP A 174 -19.69 33.80 -21.12
N GLY A 175 -20.39 34.87 -20.75
CA GLY A 175 -19.93 35.92 -19.86
C GLY A 175 -20.17 35.65 -18.37
N THR A 176 -20.06 36.68 -17.53
CA THR A 176 -20.34 36.57 -16.09
C THR A 176 -21.74 37.07 -15.74
N ILE A 177 -22.44 36.35 -14.87
CA ILE A 177 -23.68 36.80 -14.21
C ILE A 177 -23.48 36.66 -12.70
N GLY A 178 -23.66 37.74 -11.96
CA GLY A 178 -23.78 37.73 -10.50
C GLY A 178 -25.14 38.27 -10.09
N VAL A 179 -25.88 37.51 -9.28
CA VAL A 179 -27.18 37.93 -8.75
C VAL A 179 -27.21 37.73 -7.24
N VAL A 180 -27.49 38.81 -6.50
CA VAL A 180 -27.55 38.83 -5.04
C VAL A 180 -28.95 39.27 -4.59
N GLY A 181 -29.66 38.41 -3.87
CA GLY A 181 -30.98 38.65 -3.31
C GLY A 181 -31.90 37.42 -3.36
N ASP A 182 -32.90 37.41 -2.47
CA ASP A 182 -33.82 36.28 -2.31
C ASP A 182 -34.66 36.02 -3.58
N ARG A 183 -34.92 34.74 -3.88
CA ARG A 183 -35.72 34.25 -5.01
C ARG A 183 -35.24 34.74 -6.38
N SER A 184 -33.97 35.13 -6.45
CA SER A 184 -33.37 35.65 -7.67
C SER A 184 -32.69 34.54 -8.49
N VAL A 185 -32.65 34.72 -9.81
CA VAL A 185 -32.19 33.68 -10.74
C VAL A 185 -31.12 34.21 -11.69
N GLY A 186 -29.99 33.51 -11.84
CA GLY A 186 -28.96 33.91 -12.81
C GLY A 186 -29.50 33.92 -14.24
N VAL A 187 -29.96 32.76 -14.72
CA VAL A 187 -30.61 32.58 -16.02
C VAL A 187 -31.93 31.84 -15.84
N ARG A 188 -33.04 32.44 -16.29
CA ARG A 188 -34.36 31.79 -16.38
C ARG A 188 -34.85 31.79 -17.81
N ALA A 189 -35.17 30.62 -18.35
CA ALA A 189 -35.71 30.47 -19.70
C ALA A 189 -36.96 29.58 -19.73
N GLY A 190 -37.97 30.01 -20.50
CA GLY A 190 -39.07 29.16 -20.97
C GLY A 190 -38.65 28.33 -22.19
N ASP A 191 -39.55 28.16 -23.16
CA ASP A 191 -39.26 27.39 -24.37
C ASP A 191 -38.14 28.04 -25.21
N VAL A 192 -37.21 27.22 -25.72
CA VAL A 192 -36.11 27.64 -26.61
C VAL A 192 -36.02 26.67 -27.79
N THR A 193 -36.14 27.15 -29.02
CA THR A 193 -36.10 26.27 -30.20
C THR A 193 -34.67 25.86 -30.60
N GLY A 194 -33.66 26.64 -30.23
CA GLY A 194 -32.25 26.36 -30.50
C GLY A 194 -31.52 25.73 -29.31
N ASN A 195 -30.19 25.71 -29.39
CA ASN A 195 -29.35 25.27 -28.28
C ASN A 195 -29.34 26.31 -27.15
N VAL A 196 -29.21 25.82 -25.93
CA VAL A 196 -28.89 26.63 -24.75
C VAL A 196 -27.48 26.30 -24.31
N ARG A 197 -26.59 27.30 -24.31
CA ARG A 197 -25.19 27.16 -23.89
C ARG A 197 -24.90 28.03 -22.68
N ILE A 198 -24.36 27.43 -21.62
CA ILE A 198 -23.89 28.10 -20.40
C ILE A 198 -22.41 27.77 -20.19
N ALA A 199 -21.51 28.62 -20.69
CA ALA A 199 -20.06 28.40 -20.61
C ALA A 199 -19.33 29.42 -19.71
N GLY A 200 -20.00 30.53 -19.42
CA GLY A 200 -19.49 31.55 -18.50
C GLY A 200 -19.66 31.20 -17.02
N THR A 201 -19.46 32.19 -16.14
CA THR A 201 -19.65 32.02 -14.68
C THR A 201 -20.98 32.63 -14.23
N ILE A 202 -21.76 31.88 -13.47
CA ILE A 202 -23.01 32.32 -12.84
C ILE A 202 -22.90 32.13 -11.33
N THR A 203 -23.13 33.20 -10.56
CA THR A 203 -23.29 33.15 -9.09
C THR A 203 -24.66 33.67 -8.69
N ALA A 204 -25.37 32.90 -7.89
CA ALA A 204 -26.66 33.28 -7.31
C ALA A 204 -26.58 33.17 -5.78
N VAL A 205 -26.81 34.28 -5.08
CA VAL A 205 -26.69 34.37 -3.62
C VAL A 205 -28.00 34.88 -3.04
N GLY A 206 -28.60 34.16 -2.09
CA GLY A 206 -29.82 34.55 -1.40
C GLY A 206 -30.74 33.37 -1.10
N GLN A 207 -31.75 33.58 -0.27
CA GLN A 207 -32.71 32.52 0.03
C GLN A 207 -33.46 32.12 -1.26
N ASP A 208 -33.57 30.82 -1.53
CA ASP A 208 -34.22 30.27 -2.73
C ASP A 208 -33.62 30.76 -4.06
N ALA A 209 -32.40 31.33 -4.05
CA ALA A 209 -31.72 31.76 -5.27
C ALA A 209 -31.34 30.56 -6.14
N VAL A 210 -31.37 30.71 -7.46
CA VAL A 210 -31.08 29.63 -8.42
C VAL A 210 -30.09 30.13 -9.48
N GLY A 211 -29.08 29.34 -9.82
CA GLY A 211 -28.13 29.72 -10.87
C GLY A 211 -28.78 29.73 -12.25
N VAL A 212 -29.22 28.56 -12.72
CA VAL A 212 -29.90 28.36 -14.00
C VAL A 212 -31.22 27.62 -13.78
N SER A 213 -32.30 28.15 -14.34
CA SER A 213 -33.63 27.53 -14.33
C SER A 213 -34.17 27.45 -15.76
N LEU A 214 -34.32 26.23 -16.26
CA LEU A 214 -34.92 25.95 -17.56
C LEU A 214 -36.32 25.38 -17.33
N ASP A 215 -37.30 26.27 -17.40
CA ASP A 215 -38.68 26.00 -17.03
C ASP A 215 -39.52 25.53 -18.24
N GLY A 216 -39.03 25.72 -19.47
CA GLY A 216 -39.70 25.31 -20.71
C GLY A 216 -38.86 24.38 -21.59
N THR A 217 -39.45 23.95 -22.71
CA THR A 217 -38.83 22.96 -23.62
C THR A 217 -37.68 23.56 -24.42
N VAL A 218 -36.52 22.91 -24.39
CA VAL A 218 -35.38 23.17 -25.26
C VAL A 218 -35.38 22.14 -26.40
N THR A 219 -35.58 22.58 -27.64
CA THR A 219 -35.53 21.69 -28.81
C THR A 219 -34.08 21.34 -29.19
N GLY A 220 -33.14 22.25 -28.94
CA GLY A 220 -31.72 21.96 -29.10
C GLY A 220 -31.13 21.14 -27.95
N ALA A 221 -29.80 21.11 -27.88
CA ALA A 221 -29.07 20.58 -26.73
C ALA A 221 -28.93 21.64 -25.63
N LEU A 222 -28.83 21.18 -24.38
CA LEU A 222 -28.34 21.98 -23.26
C LEU A 222 -26.88 21.62 -23.01
N VAL A 223 -25.99 22.58 -23.25
CA VAL A 223 -24.55 22.45 -23.02
C VAL A 223 -24.15 23.37 -21.88
N ILE A 224 -23.74 22.80 -20.76
CA ILE A 224 -23.15 23.54 -19.65
C ILE A 224 -21.67 23.23 -19.63
N GLN A 225 -20.83 24.25 -19.73
CA GLN A 225 -19.37 24.15 -19.81
C GLN A 225 -18.68 25.24 -18.99
N GLY A 226 -19.42 25.84 -18.04
CA GLY A 226 -18.96 26.91 -17.18
C GLY A 226 -19.26 26.66 -15.71
N GLY A 227 -18.91 27.64 -14.87
CA GLY A 227 -19.15 27.59 -13.43
C GLY A 227 -20.56 28.08 -13.07
N VAL A 228 -21.34 27.29 -12.33
CA VAL A 228 -22.64 27.71 -11.80
C VAL A 228 -22.69 27.44 -10.30
N THR A 229 -22.81 28.50 -9.51
CA THR A 229 -22.86 28.41 -8.04
C THR A 229 -24.16 29.00 -7.51
N SER A 230 -24.81 28.29 -6.58
CA SER A 230 -25.94 28.77 -5.80
C SER A 230 -25.68 28.60 -4.31
N THR A 231 -26.05 29.61 -3.51
CA THR A 231 -25.98 29.54 -2.05
C THR A 231 -26.98 30.49 -1.41
N GLY A 232 -27.55 30.10 -0.28
CA GLY A 232 -28.22 31.03 0.63
C GLY A 232 -27.30 31.54 1.74
N TYR A 233 -26.15 30.90 1.95
CA TYR A 233 -25.23 31.25 3.02
C TYR A 233 -24.45 32.53 2.72
N ARG A 234 -24.22 33.31 3.78
CA ARG A 234 -23.25 34.43 3.76
C ARG A 234 -21.82 33.91 3.61
N ASN A 235 -21.51 32.81 4.29
CA ASN A 235 -20.20 32.16 4.22
C ASN A 235 -20.35 30.69 3.77
N THR A 236 -19.75 30.32 2.64
CA THR A 236 -19.77 28.95 2.12
C THR A 236 -18.74 28.03 2.78
N THR A 237 -17.78 28.63 3.50
CA THR A 237 -16.86 27.94 4.41
C THR A 237 -17.24 28.33 5.84
N PRO A 238 -17.54 27.38 6.75
CA PRO A 238 -17.97 27.73 8.09
C PRO A 238 -16.83 28.42 8.85
N PRO A 239 -17.10 29.51 9.58
CA PRO A 239 -16.10 30.13 10.44
C PRO A 239 -15.67 29.17 11.56
N SER A 240 -14.53 29.47 12.21
CA SER A 240 -14.03 28.64 13.32
C SER A 240 -14.95 28.63 14.54
N ASP A 241 -15.76 29.68 14.70
CA ASP A 241 -16.76 29.82 15.76
C ASP A 241 -18.13 30.04 15.11
N THR A 242 -18.92 28.97 14.99
CA THR A 242 -20.27 29.01 14.40
C THR A 242 -21.36 29.37 15.42
N SER A 243 -21.00 29.70 16.66
CA SER A 243 -21.98 30.08 17.70
C SER A 243 -22.47 31.53 17.58
N LYS A 244 -21.81 32.28 16.69
CA LYS A 244 -22.09 33.68 16.36
C LYS A 244 -23.14 33.80 15.25
N LEU A 245 -23.05 32.92 14.26
CA LEU A 245 -23.97 32.87 13.12
C LEU A 245 -25.44 32.96 13.51
N ASP A 246 -26.12 33.90 12.87
CA ASP A 246 -27.54 34.14 12.98
C ASP A 246 -28.34 33.35 11.92
N ALA A 247 -29.67 33.45 11.99
CA ALA A 247 -30.55 32.74 11.07
C ALA A 247 -30.37 33.20 9.61
N ASP A 248 -29.99 34.47 9.37
CA ASP A 248 -29.76 35.00 8.04
C ASP A 248 -28.40 34.60 7.44
N ASP A 249 -27.43 34.15 8.25
CA ASP A 249 -26.19 33.52 7.76
C ASP A 249 -26.42 32.14 7.15
N LEU A 250 -27.46 31.45 7.63
CA LEU A 250 -27.74 30.04 7.36
C LEU A 250 -28.91 29.83 6.38
N LEU A 251 -29.29 30.87 5.63
CA LEU A 251 -30.35 30.78 4.63
C LEU A 251 -30.04 29.70 3.58
N GLN A 252 -31.09 29.11 3.04
CA GLN A 252 -30.98 28.02 2.06
C GLN A 252 -31.18 28.57 0.66
N GLY A 253 -30.20 28.33 -0.22
CA GLY A 253 -30.33 28.57 -1.65
C GLY A 253 -31.14 27.46 -2.33
N GLY A 254 -31.59 27.72 -3.55
CA GLY A 254 -32.13 26.70 -4.44
C GLY A 254 -31.03 25.99 -5.24
N PRO A 255 -31.39 25.08 -6.16
CA PRO A 255 -30.42 24.39 -6.99
C PRO A 255 -29.53 25.33 -7.80
N ALA A 256 -28.28 24.91 -8.05
CA ALA A 256 -27.43 25.65 -8.98
C ALA A 256 -27.96 25.53 -10.41
N VAL A 257 -28.42 24.34 -10.80
CA VAL A 257 -29.11 24.11 -12.08
C VAL A 257 -30.41 23.36 -11.85
N ARG A 258 -31.51 23.90 -12.38
CA ARG A 258 -32.83 23.26 -12.41
C ARG A 258 -33.29 23.09 -13.85
N ILE A 259 -33.65 21.86 -14.21
CA ILE A 259 -34.19 21.47 -15.51
C ILE A 259 -35.59 20.93 -15.29
N ALA A 260 -36.59 21.77 -15.57
CA ALA A 260 -38.01 21.41 -15.43
C ALA A 260 -38.70 21.22 -16.78
N GLY A 261 -38.10 21.63 -17.90
CA GLY A 261 -38.63 21.39 -19.25
C GLY A 261 -37.93 20.25 -20.00
N ASN A 262 -38.54 19.79 -21.10
CA ASN A 262 -37.95 18.78 -21.99
C ASN A 262 -36.69 19.33 -22.67
N VAL A 263 -35.69 18.47 -22.91
CA VAL A 263 -34.50 18.83 -23.70
C VAL A 263 -34.31 17.79 -24.79
N THR A 264 -34.70 18.13 -26.02
CA THR A 264 -34.74 17.16 -27.13
C THR A 264 -33.34 16.73 -27.56
N GLY A 265 -32.36 17.64 -27.54
CA GLY A 265 -30.96 17.34 -27.86
C GLY A 265 -30.13 16.76 -26.71
N GLY A 266 -30.76 16.44 -25.58
CA GLY A 266 -30.08 15.95 -24.38
C GLY A 266 -29.31 17.02 -23.61
N VAL A 267 -28.74 16.61 -22.47
CA VAL A 267 -28.02 17.48 -21.54
C VAL A 267 -26.59 16.99 -21.37
N ILE A 268 -25.62 17.89 -21.54
CA ILE A 268 -24.21 17.62 -21.30
C ILE A 268 -23.58 18.67 -20.38
N PHE A 269 -22.88 18.20 -19.34
CA PHE A 269 -21.96 18.99 -18.53
C PHE A 269 -20.54 18.76 -19.05
N ALA A 270 -20.15 19.54 -20.04
CA ALA A 270 -18.95 19.33 -20.84
C ALA A 270 -17.68 19.87 -20.15
N VAL A 271 -16.55 19.33 -20.58
CA VAL A 271 -15.19 19.87 -20.38
C VAL A 271 -14.52 19.96 -21.74
N PRO A 272 -13.37 20.64 -21.89
CA PRO A 272 -12.66 20.65 -23.16
C PRO A 272 -12.25 19.21 -23.50
N PRO A 273 -12.35 18.78 -24.76
CA PRO A 273 -11.88 17.48 -25.18
C PRO A 273 -10.39 17.31 -24.84
N LYS A 274 -9.93 16.06 -24.78
CA LYS A 274 -8.49 15.80 -24.68
C LYS A 274 -7.87 16.04 -26.05
N ASP A 275 -6.76 16.80 -26.06
CA ASP A 275 -5.90 16.94 -27.24
C ASP A 275 -5.40 15.55 -27.66
N ASN A 276 -6.04 15.01 -28.70
CA ASN A 276 -5.76 13.70 -29.27
C ASN A 276 -5.05 13.82 -30.62
N SER A 277 -4.92 15.04 -31.15
CA SER A 277 -4.32 15.32 -32.44
C SER A 277 -3.73 16.74 -32.41
N THR A 278 -2.42 16.85 -32.51
CA THR A 278 -1.72 18.16 -32.56
C THR A 278 -2.03 19.02 -33.80
N THR A 279 -2.95 18.58 -34.65
CA THR A 279 -3.38 19.26 -35.88
C THR A 279 -4.88 19.50 -35.94
N ASP A 280 -5.63 18.94 -34.99
CA ASP A 280 -7.04 19.25 -34.78
C ASP A 280 -7.08 20.13 -33.53
N ASN A 281 -7.71 21.31 -33.59
CA ASN A 281 -7.78 22.22 -32.44
C ASN A 281 -9.21 22.32 -31.88
N ASP A 282 -10.12 21.52 -32.43
CA ASP A 282 -11.56 21.46 -32.18
C ASP A 282 -11.97 19.98 -32.35
N GLU A 283 -11.58 19.17 -31.35
CA GLU A 283 -11.59 17.71 -31.43
C GLU A 283 -12.99 17.12 -31.53
N ASP A 284 -13.97 17.78 -30.89
CA ASP A 284 -15.37 17.37 -30.91
C ASP A 284 -16.19 18.08 -32.01
N LYS A 285 -15.58 19.04 -32.72
CA LYS A 285 -16.13 19.73 -33.89
C LYS A 285 -17.38 20.52 -33.55
N ASP A 286 -17.43 21.07 -32.35
CA ASP A 286 -18.52 21.92 -31.91
C ASP A 286 -18.41 23.36 -32.47
N GLY A 287 -17.28 23.68 -33.11
CA GLY A 287 -16.98 24.96 -33.74
C GLY A 287 -16.25 25.95 -32.82
N ILE A 288 -15.88 25.52 -31.61
CA ILE A 288 -15.05 26.25 -30.65
C ILE A 288 -13.73 25.50 -30.52
N GLU A 289 -12.60 26.21 -30.57
CA GLU A 289 -11.32 25.55 -30.32
C GLU A 289 -11.25 25.06 -28.85
N ASP A 290 -10.83 23.82 -28.61
CA ASP A 290 -10.69 23.17 -27.30
C ASP A 290 -10.03 24.09 -26.26
N SER A 291 -8.99 24.83 -26.68
CA SER A 291 -8.24 25.76 -25.81
C SER A 291 -9.04 26.97 -25.31
N LYS A 292 -10.21 27.24 -25.90
CA LYS A 292 -11.13 28.34 -25.56
C LYS A 292 -12.36 27.86 -24.81
N GLU A 293 -12.47 26.55 -24.58
CA GLU A 293 -13.59 25.96 -23.87
C GLU A 293 -13.37 25.95 -22.35
N GLY A 294 -14.48 26.04 -21.61
CA GLY A 294 -14.49 25.98 -20.16
C GLY A 294 -14.64 24.54 -19.65
N SER A 295 -14.78 24.39 -18.33
CA SER A 295 -15.16 23.11 -17.72
C SER A 295 -16.38 23.31 -16.84
N ALA A 296 -17.38 22.45 -16.99
CA ALA A 296 -18.55 22.48 -16.12
C ALA A 296 -18.16 22.29 -14.64
N SER A 297 -18.57 23.24 -13.81
CA SER A 297 -18.36 23.22 -12.36
C SER A 297 -19.60 23.74 -11.65
N ILE A 298 -20.45 22.82 -11.19
CA ILE A 298 -21.78 23.10 -10.66
C ILE A 298 -21.77 22.86 -9.16
N THR A 299 -22.01 23.90 -8.36
CA THR A 299 -21.97 23.81 -6.90
C THR A 299 -23.20 24.42 -6.25
N SER A 300 -23.88 23.66 -5.40
CA SER A 300 -24.90 24.17 -4.48
C SER A 300 -24.36 24.09 -3.06
N TYR A 301 -24.35 25.21 -2.35
CA TYR A 301 -24.10 25.24 -0.91
C TYR A 301 -25.45 25.39 -0.18
N GLY A 302 -25.89 24.31 0.47
CA GLY A 302 -27.22 24.21 1.06
C GLY A 302 -27.83 22.82 0.94
N ALA A 303 -29.07 22.69 1.42
CA ALA A 303 -29.87 21.47 1.34
C ALA A 303 -30.35 21.15 -0.09
N ALA A 304 -30.38 22.14 -0.99
CA ALA A 304 -30.79 21.95 -2.37
C ALA A 304 -29.74 21.16 -3.18
N ALA A 305 -30.20 20.35 -4.12
CA ALA A 305 -29.33 19.63 -5.03
C ALA A 305 -28.54 20.59 -5.94
N ALA A 306 -27.29 20.26 -6.28
CA ALA A 306 -26.54 21.05 -7.26
C ALA A 306 -27.22 21.03 -8.64
N VAL A 307 -27.69 19.85 -9.05
CA VAL A 307 -28.53 19.68 -10.25
C VAL A 307 -29.84 19.00 -9.87
N ALA A 308 -30.97 19.61 -10.24
CA ALA A 308 -32.30 19.04 -10.10
C ALA A 308 -32.98 18.92 -11.46
N ILE A 309 -33.38 17.70 -11.83
CA ILE A 309 -34.09 17.40 -13.08
C ILE A 309 -35.46 16.84 -12.73
N GLY A 310 -36.50 17.52 -13.18
CA GLY A 310 -37.89 17.12 -12.94
C GLY A 310 -38.80 18.30 -12.65
N ALA A 311 -40.09 18.04 -12.73
CA ALA A 311 -41.16 19.01 -12.51
C ALA A 311 -42.24 18.45 -11.59
N VAL A 312 -43.07 19.33 -11.04
CA VAL A 312 -44.09 18.95 -10.06
C VAL A 312 -45.34 18.37 -10.72
N ASP A 313 -45.74 18.93 -11.86
CA ASP A 313 -47.07 18.74 -12.45
C ASP A 313 -47.06 18.25 -13.91
N HIS A 314 -45.88 18.02 -14.49
CA HIS A 314 -45.72 17.53 -15.86
C HIS A 314 -44.49 16.65 -16.03
N ALA A 315 -44.45 15.90 -17.13
CA ALA A 315 -43.33 15.02 -17.44
C ALA A 315 -42.15 15.78 -18.06
N VAL A 316 -40.94 15.33 -17.75
CA VAL A 316 -39.68 15.83 -18.31
C VAL A 316 -38.98 14.72 -19.08
N THR A 317 -38.63 14.97 -20.33
CA THR A 317 -37.89 14.04 -21.18
C THR A 317 -36.60 14.67 -21.67
N LEU A 318 -35.47 13.98 -21.45
CA LEU A 318 -34.19 14.31 -22.07
C LEU A 318 -33.93 13.33 -23.22
N GLY A 319 -33.83 13.85 -24.44
CA GLY A 319 -33.43 13.07 -25.61
C GLY A 319 -31.94 12.73 -25.60
N ALA A 320 -31.49 11.89 -26.53
CA ALA A 320 -30.09 11.45 -26.58
C ALA A 320 -29.15 12.61 -26.93
N VAL A 321 -28.00 12.69 -26.25
CA VAL A 321 -26.94 13.65 -26.59
C VAL A 321 -26.29 13.25 -27.91
N ALA A 322 -26.27 14.15 -28.89
CA ALA A 322 -25.65 13.90 -30.18
C ALA A 322 -24.14 13.63 -30.04
N GLY A 323 -23.61 12.67 -30.81
CA GLY A 323 -22.18 12.32 -30.76
C GLY A 323 -21.77 11.41 -29.60
N ASN A 324 -22.64 11.20 -28.60
CA ASN A 324 -22.36 10.25 -27.51
C ASN A 324 -22.49 8.79 -28.00
N ALA A 325 -21.39 8.05 -27.94
CA ALA A 325 -21.34 6.63 -28.33
C ALA A 325 -22.26 5.73 -27.48
N ASP A 326 -22.58 6.13 -26.24
CA ASP A 326 -23.47 5.39 -25.34
C ASP A 326 -24.96 5.67 -25.63
N GLY A 327 -25.28 6.69 -26.45
CA GLY A 327 -26.67 7.07 -26.77
C GLY A 327 -27.47 7.64 -25.58
N HIS A 328 -26.79 8.00 -24.49
CA HIS A 328 -27.40 8.51 -23.26
C HIS A 328 -27.83 9.97 -23.39
N GLY A 329 -28.99 10.29 -22.80
CA GLY A 329 -29.58 11.64 -22.80
C GLY A 329 -29.04 12.59 -21.74
N LEU A 330 -28.26 12.07 -20.79
CA LEU A 330 -27.56 12.84 -19.78
C LEU A 330 -26.09 12.43 -19.71
N VAL A 331 -25.18 13.38 -19.89
CA VAL A 331 -23.74 13.16 -19.82
C VAL A 331 -23.11 14.16 -18.85
N ASN A 332 -22.35 13.68 -17.87
CA ASN A 332 -21.51 14.50 -17.00
C ASN A 332 -20.03 14.23 -17.26
N GLU A 333 -19.29 15.23 -17.71
CA GLU A 333 -17.84 15.19 -17.88
C GLU A 333 -17.12 16.13 -16.89
N GLY A 334 -17.84 17.15 -16.41
CA GLY A 334 -17.35 18.10 -15.40
C GLY A 334 -17.60 17.69 -13.95
N THR A 335 -17.69 18.70 -13.08
CA THR A 335 -17.88 18.52 -11.64
C THR A 335 -19.24 19.01 -11.18
N ILE A 336 -19.94 18.20 -10.41
CA ILE A 336 -21.21 18.52 -9.76
C ILE A 336 -21.06 18.24 -8.26
N GLN A 337 -21.33 19.25 -7.42
CA GLN A 337 -21.12 19.18 -5.98
C GLN A 337 -22.29 19.78 -5.19
N GLY A 338 -22.94 18.94 -4.37
CA GLY A 338 -23.87 19.39 -3.33
C GLY A 338 -23.21 19.46 -1.96
N ALA A 339 -23.10 20.64 -1.37
CA ALA A 339 -22.41 20.88 -0.11
C ALA A 339 -23.37 21.39 0.99
N GLY A 340 -23.84 20.47 1.82
CA GLY A 340 -24.47 20.74 3.12
C GLY A 340 -23.42 21.12 4.17
N THR A 341 -22.79 22.27 3.99
CA THR A 341 -21.58 22.67 4.73
C THR A 341 -21.79 22.79 6.25
N TYR A 342 -22.95 23.29 6.67
CA TYR A 342 -23.28 23.51 8.08
C TYR A 342 -23.90 22.29 8.74
N ALA A 343 -23.75 22.19 10.06
CA ALA A 343 -24.23 21.06 10.86
C ALA A 343 -25.75 20.86 10.69
N GLY A 344 -26.16 19.60 10.50
CA GLY A 344 -27.56 19.24 10.28
C GLY A 344 -28.11 19.52 8.88
N VAL A 345 -27.30 20.08 7.96
CA VAL A 345 -27.72 20.33 6.58
C VAL A 345 -27.30 19.17 5.68
N ASP A 346 -28.27 18.59 4.98
CA ASP A 346 -28.03 17.52 4.03
C ASP A 346 -27.36 18.04 2.74
N GLY A 347 -26.55 17.21 2.08
CA GLY A 347 -25.96 17.52 0.78
C GLY A 347 -26.51 16.60 -0.32
N SER A 348 -26.82 17.17 -1.50
CA SER A 348 -27.24 16.38 -2.66
C SER A 348 -26.53 16.83 -3.94
N GLY A 349 -25.84 15.91 -4.62
CA GLY A 349 -25.13 16.24 -5.86
C GLY A 349 -26.11 16.44 -7.03
N MET A 350 -26.74 15.36 -7.46
CA MET A 350 -27.73 15.36 -8.56
C MET A 350 -29.00 14.61 -8.15
N VAL A 351 -30.17 15.16 -8.49
CA VAL A 351 -31.47 14.53 -8.29
C VAL A 351 -32.23 14.48 -9.62
N ILE A 352 -32.68 13.29 -10.01
CA ILE A 352 -33.47 13.04 -11.21
C ILE A 352 -34.83 12.49 -10.77
N GLY A 353 -35.90 13.25 -11.00
CA GLY A 353 -37.26 12.90 -10.56
C GLY A 353 -37.50 13.06 -9.05
N GLY A 354 -38.64 12.54 -8.58
CA GLY A 354 -39.10 12.68 -7.20
C GLY A 354 -39.83 13.99 -6.87
N GLN A 355 -40.11 14.86 -7.84
CA GLN A 355 -40.87 16.11 -7.63
C GLN A 355 -42.39 15.97 -7.89
N GLY A 356 -42.83 14.86 -8.49
CA GLY A 356 -44.25 14.55 -8.77
C GLY A 356 -44.51 14.19 -10.23
N GLY A 357 -43.84 14.85 -11.17
CA GLY A 357 -43.86 14.52 -12.59
C GLY A 357 -42.87 13.41 -12.96
N ALA A 358 -43.20 12.62 -13.98
CA ALA A 358 -42.32 11.57 -14.49
C ALA A 358 -41.08 12.19 -15.17
N VAL A 359 -39.92 11.54 -15.03
CA VAL A 359 -38.70 11.95 -15.72
C VAL A 359 -38.19 10.79 -16.57
N THR A 360 -37.91 11.00 -17.85
CA THR A 360 -37.33 9.99 -18.74
C THR A 360 -36.03 10.48 -19.32
N ILE A 361 -34.95 9.74 -19.09
CA ILE A 361 -33.65 9.99 -19.71
C ILE A 361 -33.44 8.95 -20.79
N ALA A 362 -33.39 9.38 -22.05
CA ALA A 362 -33.22 8.46 -23.19
C ALA A 362 -31.91 7.66 -23.05
N GLY A 363 -31.98 6.34 -23.18
CA GLY A 363 -30.84 5.42 -23.07
C GLY A 363 -30.30 5.22 -21.65
N GLY A 364 -30.17 6.29 -20.86
CA GLY A 364 -29.53 6.26 -19.55
C GLY A 364 -28.71 7.51 -19.30
N MET A 365 -27.76 7.42 -18.37
CA MET A 365 -26.81 8.50 -18.08
C MET A 365 -25.36 8.01 -18.03
N THR A 366 -24.43 8.85 -18.51
CA THR A 366 -22.99 8.61 -18.39
C THR A 366 -22.35 9.65 -17.46
N ASN A 367 -21.63 9.20 -16.43
CA ASN A 367 -20.76 10.02 -15.60
C ASN A 367 -19.28 9.73 -15.91
N ARG A 368 -18.62 10.59 -16.69
CA ARG A 368 -17.17 10.61 -16.93
C ARG A 368 -16.43 11.53 -15.94
N GLY A 369 -17.13 12.54 -15.44
CA GLY A 369 -16.61 13.53 -14.49
C GLY A 369 -16.81 13.12 -13.02
N THR A 370 -17.11 14.11 -12.18
CA THR A 370 -17.40 13.91 -10.75
C THR A 370 -18.81 14.35 -10.41
N ILE A 371 -19.57 13.48 -9.74
CA ILE A 371 -20.78 13.83 -9.02
C ILE A 371 -20.50 13.55 -7.54
N SER A 372 -20.65 14.58 -6.70
CA SER A 372 -20.29 14.51 -5.29
C SER A 372 -21.31 15.19 -4.38
N ALA A 373 -21.45 14.66 -3.17
CA ALA A 373 -22.21 15.30 -2.10
C ALA A 373 -21.46 15.23 -0.75
N SER A 374 -21.63 16.26 0.07
CA SER A 374 -21.18 16.27 1.46
C SER A 374 -22.19 16.95 2.37
N GLY A 375 -22.43 16.43 3.56
CA GLY A 375 -23.35 17.05 4.53
C GLY A 375 -23.66 16.18 5.74
N ALA A 376 -24.77 16.49 6.41
CA ALA A 376 -25.27 15.75 7.57
C ALA A 376 -25.73 14.35 7.14
N ASN A 377 -26.68 14.28 6.22
CA ASN A 377 -26.80 13.19 5.27
C ASN A 377 -26.22 13.64 3.93
N ALA A 378 -25.77 12.70 3.10
CA ALA A 378 -25.24 13.04 1.78
C ALA A 378 -25.70 12.03 0.75
N THR A 379 -26.27 12.52 -0.36
CA THR A 379 -26.62 11.68 -1.53
C THR A 379 -25.92 12.19 -2.78
N GLY A 380 -25.02 11.40 -3.36
CA GLY A 380 -24.28 11.80 -4.58
C GLY A 380 -25.23 11.97 -5.76
N LEU A 381 -25.85 10.87 -6.18
CA LEU A 381 -26.87 10.81 -7.23
C LEU A 381 -28.11 10.12 -6.68
N ARG A 382 -29.27 10.76 -6.83
CA ARG A 382 -30.59 10.20 -6.49
C ARG A 382 -31.45 10.11 -7.75
N ILE A 383 -31.90 8.89 -8.05
CA ILE A 383 -32.95 8.61 -9.03
C ILE A 383 -34.24 8.43 -8.23
N GLY A 384 -35.07 9.47 -8.24
CA GLY A 384 -36.28 9.57 -7.45
C GLY A 384 -37.48 8.87 -8.09
N ASP A 385 -38.56 8.78 -7.31
CA ASP A 385 -39.85 8.23 -7.76
C ASP A 385 -40.31 8.84 -9.11
N GLY A 386 -40.83 7.99 -9.99
CA GLY A 386 -41.25 8.36 -11.34
C GLY A 386 -40.13 8.62 -12.35
N ALA A 387 -38.86 8.46 -11.98
CA ALA A 387 -37.74 8.59 -12.91
C ALA A 387 -37.40 7.27 -13.62
N THR A 388 -37.13 7.34 -14.92
CA THR A 388 -36.65 6.25 -15.76
C THR A 388 -35.25 6.61 -16.28
N VAL A 389 -34.24 5.89 -15.78
CA VAL A 389 -32.83 5.97 -16.19
C VAL A 389 -32.36 4.53 -16.37
N ALA A 390 -32.55 3.98 -17.58
CA ALA A 390 -32.38 2.55 -17.82
C ALA A 390 -30.97 2.02 -17.46
N GLU A 391 -29.92 2.76 -17.84
CA GLU A 391 -28.53 2.49 -17.48
C GLU A 391 -27.92 3.69 -16.72
N VAL A 392 -27.21 3.40 -15.63
CA VAL A 392 -26.28 4.34 -14.97
C VAL A 392 -24.85 3.89 -15.23
N LYS A 393 -24.14 4.61 -16.09
CA LYS A 393 -22.75 4.32 -16.45
C LYS A 393 -21.78 5.27 -15.76
N ASN A 394 -21.06 4.78 -14.76
CA ASN A 394 -20.04 5.52 -14.03
C ASN A 394 -18.62 5.17 -14.50
N MET A 395 -17.99 6.09 -15.21
CA MET A 395 -16.58 6.01 -15.65
C MET A 395 -15.66 6.93 -14.84
N GLY A 396 -16.21 7.97 -14.21
CA GLY A 396 -15.51 8.91 -13.34
C GLY A 396 -15.73 8.62 -11.86
N VAL A 397 -16.13 9.64 -11.10
CA VAL A 397 -16.36 9.54 -9.65
C VAL A 397 -17.82 9.85 -9.32
N LEU A 398 -18.46 8.95 -8.60
CA LEU A 398 -19.73 9.17 -7.93
C LEU A 398 -19.51 8.97 -6.43
N GLN A 399 -19.61 10.03 -5.63
CA GLN A 399 -19.27 9.95 -4.21
C GLN A 399 -20.20 10.72 -3.28
N ALA A 400 -20.30 10.25 -2.04
CA ALA A 400 -20.99 10.94 -0.96
C ALA A 400 -20.18 10.86 0.34
N SER A 401 -20.18 11.95 1.12
CA SER A 401 -19.49 12.05 2.41
C SER A 401 -20.40 12.62 3.50
N GLY A 402 -20.75 11.79 4.48
CA GLY A 402 -21.41 12.26 5.70
C GLY A 402 -20.37 12.76 6.69
N THR A 403 -20.42 14.03 7.11
CA THR A 403 -19.30 14.68 7.83
C THR A 403 -19.68 15.28 9.20
N ASN A 404 -20.90 15.81 9.33
CA ASN A 404 -21.26 16.77 10.39
C ASN A 404 -22.56 16.39 11.15
N ALA A 405 -22.94 15.11 11.15
CA ALA A 405 -24.05 14.60 11.97
C ALA A 405 -23.76 13.20 12.54
N ALA A 406 -24.23 12.95 13.78
CA ALA A 406 -24.29 11.60 14.34
C ALA A 406 -25.35 10.77 13.58
N ASN A 407 -25.07 9.49 13.32
CA ASN A 407 -25.93 8.59 12.54
C ASN A 407 -26.20 9.05 11.09
N ALA A 408 -25.27 9.79 10.48
CA ALA A 408 -25.36 10.22 9.09
C ALA A 408 -25.73 9.07 8.14
N LYS A 409 -26.66 9.33 7.21
CA LYS A 409 -26.97 8.45 6.09
C LYS A 409 -26.26 8.97 4.85
N THR A 410 -25.25 8.22 4.40
CA THR A 410 -24.44 8.57 3.25
C THR A 410 -24.68 7.58 2.13
N VAL A 411 -25.16 8.04 0.97
CA VAL A 411 -25.45 7.19 -0.19
C VAL A 411 -24.80 7.76 -1.45
N ALA A 412 -23.95 7.00 -2.14
CA ALA A 412 -23.34 7.53 -3.38
C ALA A 412 -24.32 7.49 -4.55
N LEU A 413 -24.99 6.35 -4.78
CA LEU A 413 -26.08 6.14 -5.72
C LEU A 413 -27.32 5.64 -5.00
N GLN A 414 -28.41 6.40 -5.01
CA GLN A 414 -29.71 6.00 -4.49
C GLN A 414 -30.72 5.88 -5.63
N ILE A 415 -31.40 4.74 -5.70
CA ILE A 415 -32.55 4.51 -6.57
C ILE A 415 -33.76 4.30 -5.68
N ASP A 416 -34.74 5.19 -5.79
CA ASP A 416 -35.93 5.17 -4.95
C ASP A 416 -36.98 4.17 -5.44
N GLN A 417 -37.89 3.80 -4.54
CA GLN A 417 -39.09 3.07 -4.92
C GLN A 417 -39.88 3.86 -5.97
N GLY A 418 -40.35 3.17 -7.02
CA GLY A 418 -41.07 3.77 -8.14
C GLY A 418 -40.17 4.37 -9.24
N ALA A 419 -38.85 4.38 -9.05
CA ALA A 419 -37.88 4.63 -10.11
C ALA A 419 -37.60 3.36 -10.93
N PHE A 420 -37.02 3.52 -12.12
CA PHE A 420 -36.54 2.43 -12.97
C PHE A 420 -35.09 2.64 -13.39
N THR A 421 -34.23 1.70 -12.98
CA THR A 421 -32.86 1.52 -13.45
C THR A 421 -32.56 0.02 -13.46
N SER A 422 -32.26 -0.54 -14.62
CA SER A 422 -32.01 -1.99 -14.76
C SER A 422 -30.53 -2.34 -14.71
N GLU A 423 -29.66 -1.43 -15.13
CA GLU A 423 -28.22 -1.69 -15.24
C GLU A 423 -27.37 -0.58 -14.62
N ILE A 424 -26.36 -0.98 -13.85
CA ILE A 424 -25.33 -0.10 -13.31
C ILE A 424 -23.97 -0.61 -13.82
N VAL A 425 -23.29 0.22 -14.61
CA VAL A 425 -21.95 -0.09 -15.14
C VAL A 425 -20.93 0.82 -14.46
N ASN A 426 -19.99 0.26 -13.71
CA ASN A 426 -18.93 0.99 -13.05
C ASN A 426 -17.55 0.59 -13.60
N SER A 427 -16.86 1.53 -14.23
CA SER A 427 -15.42 1.44 -14.53
C SER A 427 -14.59 2.49 -13.78
N GLY A 428 -15.27 3.40 -13.08
CA GLY A 428 -14.66 4.43 -12.23
C GLY A 428 -14.78 4.10 -10.74
N THR A 429 -15.17 5.08 -9.94
CA THR A 429 -15.37 4.95 -8.50
C THR A 429 -16.81 5.29 -8.10
N ILE A 430 -17.46 4.39 -7.36
CA ILE A 430 -18.69 4.67 -6.61
C ILE A 430 -18.36 4.54 -5.12
N LYS A 431 -18.48 5.62 -4.34
CA LYS A 431 -17.92 5.69 -2.99
C LYS A 431 -18.79 6.43 -1.98
N ALA A 432 -19.15 5.76 -0.89
CA ALA A 432 -19.79 6.38 0.27
C ALA A 432 -18.87 6.36 1.49
N VAL A 433 -18.72 7.49 2.18
CA VAL A 433 -17.88 7.58 3.38
C VAL A 433 -18.64 8.26 4.52
N ALA A 434 -18.61 7.66 5.71
CA ALA A 434 -18.88 8.37 6.95
C ALA A 434 -17.54 8.87 7.53
N SER A 435 -17.41 10.18 7.74
CA SER A 435 -16.19 10.82 8.24
C SER A 435 -16.51 11.86 9.31
N GLY A 436 -15.48 12.41 9.96
CA GLY A 436 -15.66 13.38 11.03
C GLY A 436 -16.52 12.83 12.18
N THR A 437 -17.52 13.60 12.60
CA THR A 437 -18.40 13.23 13.73
C THR A 437 -19.32 12.04 13.43
N ALA A 438 -19.57 11.73 12.15
CA ALA A 438 -20.43 10.62 11.74
C ALA A 438 -19.82 9.25 12.04
N SER A 439 -18.49 9.13 11.98
CA SER A 439 -17.78 7.85 12.04
C SER A 439 -18.04 7.06 13.35
N ALA A 440 -18.25 7.77 14.46
CA ALA A 440 -18.30 7.19 15.80
C ALA A 440 -19.70 6.77 16.29
N ASN A 441 -20.79 7.13 15.60
CA ASN A 441 -22.15 7.06 16.15
C ASN A 441 -23.15 6.48 15.14
N GLY A 442 -23.22 5.15 14.99
CA GLY A 442 -24.31 4.45 14.27
C GLY A 442 -24.57 4.86 12.80
N ALA A 443 -23.66 5.59 12.16
CA ALA A 443 -23.82 6.06 10.78
C ALA A 443 -23.94 4.90 9.77
N THR A 444 -24.53 5.17 8.61
CA THR A 444 -24.61 4.20 7.52
C THR A 444 -23.98 4.79 6.28
N ALA A 445 -23.00 4.11 5.72
CA ALA A 445 -22.44 4.41 4.41
C ALA A 445 -22.88 3.33 3.42
N THR A 446 -23.54 3.73 2.32
CA THR A 446 -23.99 2.82 1.27
C THR A 446 -23.54 3.30 -0.11
N ALA A 447 -22.74 2.52 -0.84
CA ALA A 447 -22.26 2.99 -2.14
C ALA A 447 -23.39 2.94 -3.19
N ILE A 448 -24.07 1.81 -3.31
CA ILE A 448 -25.26 1.63 -4.15
C ILE A 448 -26.42 1.17 -3.28
N LEU A 449 -27.52 1.92 -3.31
CA LEU A 449 -28.77 1.58 -2.62
C LEU A 449 -29.91 1.53 -3.62
N ASP A 450 -30.40 0.31 -3.90
CA ASP A 450 -31.60 0.10 -4.69
C ASP A 450 -32.81 -0.19 -3.81
N ARG A 451 -33.78 0.74 -3.82
CA ARG A 451 -35.11 0.55 -3.22
C ARG A 451 -36.20 0.28 -4.26
N SER A 452 -35.87 0.37 -5.55
CA SER A 452 -36.82 0.09 -6.63
C SER A 452 -37.05 -1.41 -6.80
N GLY A 453 -36.02 -2.22 -6.60
CA GLY A 453 -36.05 -3.65 -6.92
C GLY A 453 -35.96 -3.94 -8.42
N GLU A 454 -35.59 -2.93 -9.21
CA GLU A 454 -35.50 -3.01 -10.68
C GLU A 454 -34.07 -3.25 -11.18
N VAL A 455 -33.04 -3.15 -10.34
CA VAL A 455 -31.65 -3.34 -10.76
C VAL A 455 -31.36 -4.83 -10.97
N ASP A 456 -31.21 -5.24 -12.22
CA ASP A 456 -30.91 -6.62 -12.63
C ASP A 456 -29.40 -6.89 -12.73
N LEU A 457 -28.61 -5.88 -13.10
CA LEU A 457 -27.17 -6.04 -13.35
C LEU A 457 -26.34 -4.90 -12.75
N VAL A 458 -25.34 -5.27 -11.94
CA VAL A 458 -24.23 -4.40 -11.56
C VAL A 458 -22.94 -4.97 -12.15
N SER A 459 -22.36 -4.26 -13.12
CA SER A 459 -21.08 -4.62 -13.75
C SER A 459 -19.97 -3.73 -13.22
N ASN A 460 -18.99 -4.31 -12.52
CA ASN A 460 -17.87 -3.60 -11.92
C ASN A 460 -16.52 -4.00 -12.55
N SER A 461 -15.84 -3.00 -13.10
CA SER A 461 -14.44 -3.04 -13.53
C SER A 461 -13.60 -1.96 -12.83
N GLY A 462 -14.18 -1.23 -11.88
CA GLY A 462 -13.54 -0.20 -11.06
C GLY A 462 -13.69 -0.46 -9.56
N THR A 463 -13.93 0.60 -8.79
CA THR A 463 -14.09 0.52 -7.32
C THR A 463 -15.52 0.84 -6.90
N ILE A 464 -16.11 -0.02 -6.06
CA ILE A 464 -17.34 0.25 -5.31
C ILE A 464 -17.01 0.14 -3.82
N SER A 465 -17.19 1.21 -3.05
CA SER A 465 -16.76 1.22 -1.65
C SER A 465 -17.69 1.97 -0.70
N ALA A 466 -17.92 1.37 0.46
CA ALA A 466 -18.51 2.01 1.62
C ALA A 466 -17.55 1.88 2.81
N ALA A 467 -17.27 2.99 3.50
CA ALA A 467 -16.31 2.99 4.59
C ALA A 467 -16.59 4.07 5.66
N GLY A 468 -15.90 3.95 6.79
CA GLY A 468 -15.81 4.98 7.82
C GLY A 468 -16.92 4.97 8.86
N ALA A 469 -17.99 4.17 8.68
CA ALA A 469 -19.00 3.98 9.71
C ALA A 469 -18.54 2.92 10.73
N SER A 470 -17.65 3.29 11.66
CA SER A 470 -17.01 2.35 12.60
C SER A 470 -17.97 1.73 13.62
N ALA A 471 -19.01 2.47 14.02
CA ALA A 471 -20.05 2.00 14.94
C ALA A 471 -21.38 1.66 14.25
N GLY A 472 -21.42 1.67 12.91
CA GLY A 472 -22.63 1.44 12.13
C GLY A 472 -22.40 0.44 11.00
N SER A 473 -22.97 0.70 9.81
CA SER A 473 -22.92 -0.24 8.69
C SER A 473 -22.27 0.39 7.46
N ASN A 474 -21.38 -0.37 6.82
CA ASN A 474 -20.74 -0.02 5.56
C ASN A 474 -21.21 -1.03 4.51
N VAL A 475 -22.07 -0.61 3.59
CA VAL A 475 -22.69 -1.47 2.57
C VAL A 475 -22.23 -1.03 1.19
N ALA A 476 -21.44 -1.84 0.51
CA ALA A 476 -21.03 -1.52 -0.85
C ALA A 476 -22.23 -1.49 -1.79
N ILE A 477 -23.06 -2.54 -1.74
CA ILE A 477 -24.19 -2.73 -2.66
C ILE A 477 -25.37 -3.30 -1.89
N ASP A 478 -26.49 -2.60 -1.88
CA ASP A 478 -27.76 -3.06 -1.30
C ASP A 478 -28.82 -3.19 -2.41
N LEU A 479 -29.06 -4.42 -2.83
CA LEU A 479 -30.11 -4.84 -3.78
C LEU A 479 -31.21 -5.64 -3.07
N SER A 480 -31.37 -5.48 -1.75
CA SER A 480 -32.31 -6.28 -0.96
C SER A 480 -33.78 -6.14 -1.36
N ALA A 481 -34.13 -5.11 -2.14
CA ALA A 481 -35.46 -4.92 -2.71
C ALA A 481 -35.73 -5.76 -3.98
N ASN A 482 -34.71 -6.35 -4.61
CA ASN A 482 -34.88 -7.15 -5.83
C ASN A 482 -35.32 -8.58 -5.50
N ASP A 483 -36.60 -8.89 -5.78
CA ASP A 483 -37.17 -10.23 -5.57
C ASP A 483 -37.18 -11.11 -6.84
N ARG A 484 -36.58 -10.64 -7.95
CA ARG A 484 -36.55 -11.35 -9.25
C ARG A 484 -35.24 -12.07 -9.51
N GLY A 485 -34.17 -11.58 -8.88
CA GLY A 485 -32.80 -12.08 -8.98
C GLY A 485 -31.93 -11.06 -9.71
N ALA A 486 -30.82 -10.69 -9.08
CA ALA A 486 -29.86 -9.74 -9.59
C ALA A 486 -28.50 -10.42 -9.83
N ARG A 487 -27.72 -9.84 -10.75
CA ARG A 487 -26.34 -10.23 -11.02
C ARG A 487 -25.39 -9.11 -10.64
N ILE A 488 -24.41 -9.42 -9.80
CA ILE A 488 -23.22 -8.58 -9.58
C ILE A 488 -22.04 -9.28 -10.24
N GLY A 489 -21.45 -8.63 -11.25
CA GLY A 489 -20.27 -9.13 -11.96
C GLY A 489 -19.07 -8.24 -11.72
N GLN A 490 -17.98 -8.80 -11.20
CA GLN A 490 -16.68 -8.14 -11.16
C GLN A 490 -15.79 -8.72 -12.27
N THR A 491 -15.63 -7.97 -13.36
CA THR A 491 -15.03 -8.45 -14.60
C THR A 491 -13.50 -8.33 -14.59
N VAL A 492 -12.82 -9.25 -15.29
CA VAL A 492 -11.37 -9.22 -15.49
C VAL A 492 -10.94 -7.91 -16.15
N VAL A 493 -9.92 -7.26 -15.59
CA VAL A 493 -9.33 -6.06 -16.17
C VAL A 493 -7.97 -6.43 -16.76
N ALA A 494 -7.87 -6.44 -18.09
CA ALA A 494 -6.65 -6.90 -18.80
C ALA A 494 -5.39 -6.05 -18.50
N SER A 495 -5.58 -4.80 -18.07
CA SER A 495 -4.52 -3.86 -17.66
C SER A 495 -5.13 -2.75 -16.82
N GLY A 496 -4.53 -2.43 -15.66
CA GLY A 496 -5.01 -1.37 -14.77
C GLY A 496 -4.99 -1.80 -13.30
N THR A 497 -5.72 -1.04 -12.47
CA THR A 497 -5.98 -1.46 -11.07
C THR A 497 -7.08 -2.50 -11.10
N ALA A 498 -6.84 -3.65 -10.47
CA ALA A 498 -7.85 -4.69 -10.36
C ALA A 498 -9.12 -4.14 -9.64
N PRO A 499 -10.32 -4.59 -10.03
CA PRO A 499 -11.54 -4.07 -9.47
C PRO A 499 -11.68 -4.42 -7.99
N SER A 500 -12.43 -3.60 -7.25
CA SER A 500 -12.66 -3.84 -5.82
C SER A 500 -14.08 -3.50 -5.36
N ILE A 501 -14.58 -4.33 -4.45
CA ILE A 501 -15.80 -4.10 -3.67
C ILE A 501 -15.43 -4.09 -2.19
N VAL A 502 -15.70 -2.99 -1.49
CA VAL A 502 -15.39 -2.83 -0.05
C VAL A 502 -16.65 -2.40 0.72
N GLY A 503 -17.05 -3.20 1.69
CA GLY A 503 -18.32 -3.09 2.42
C GLY A 503 -19.24 -4.27 2.12
N ASP A 504 -20.31 -4.39 2.90
CA ASP A 504 -21.27 -5.49 2.78
C ASP A 504 -22.00 -5.48 1.44
N VAL A 505 -22.40 -6.66 0.97
CA VAL A 505 -23.24 -6.84 -0.23
C VAL A 505 -24.52 -7.55 0.16
N ARG A 506 -25.67 -7.02 -0.26
CA ARG A 506 -26.98 -7.58 0.07
C ARG A 506 -27.80 -7.79 -1.18
N PHE A 507 -28.30 -9.02 -1.36
CA PHE A 507 -29.28 -9.37 -2.37
C PHE A 507 -30.67 -9.57 -1.75
N GLY A 508 -31.69 -9.65 -2.61
CA GLY A 508 -33.10 -9.85 -2.21
C GLY A 508 -33.51 -11.32 -2.22
N ASN A 509 -34.75 -11.63 -2.60
CA ASN A 509 -35.28 -13.01 -2.52
C ASN A 509 -35.22 -13.82 -3.82
N GLY A 510 -34.67 -13.23 -4.89
CA GLY A 510 -34.59 -13.85 -6.20
C GLY A 510 -33.48 -14.89 -6.31
N ASN A 511 -33.23 -15.38 -7.53
CA ASN A 511 -32.06 -16.23 -7.79
C ASN A 511 -30.88 -15.33 -8.15
N ASP A 512 -30.01 -15.08 -7.19
CA ASP A 512 -28.95 -14.09 -7.33
C ASP A 512 -27.61 -14.70 -7.76
N LEU A 513 -26.83 -13.95 -8.53
CA LEU A 513 -25.50 -14.34 -8.99
C LEU A 513 -24.46 -13.28 -8.62
N PHE A 514 -23.48 -13.67 -7.80
CA PHE A 514 -22.27 -12.89 -7.57
C PHE A 514 -21.08 -13.57 -8.25
N ASP A 515 -20.61 -12.97 -9.35
CA ASP A 515 -19.57 -13.51 -10.22
C ASP A 515 -18.31 -12.63 -10.14
N ILE A 516 -17.26 -13.12 -9.47
CA ILE A 516 -16.02 -12.40 -9.20
C ILE A 516 -14.90 -13.05 -10.00
N ALA A 517 -14.57 -12.45 -11.14
CA ALA A 517 -13.57 -13.00 -12.05
C ALA A 517 -12.14 -12.50 -11.80
N ASP A 518 -11.99 -11.39 -11.08
CA ASP A 518 -10.72 -10.71 -10.79
C ASP A 518 -10.89 -9.80 -9.56
N GLY A 519 -9.79 -9.32 -8.99
CA GLY A 519 -9.79 -8.28 -7.96
C GLY A 519 -10.15 -8.77 -6.56
N SER A 520 -10.73 -7.88 -5.76
CA SER A 520 -11.00 -8.15 -4.35
C SER A 520 -12.43 -7.81 -3.93
N VAL A 521 -12.96 -8.59 -2.98
CA VAL A 521 -14.18 -8.30 -2.24
C VAL A 521 -13.86 -8.36 -0.74
N THR A 522 -14.16 -7.30 0.00
CA THR A 522 -13.98 -7.25 1.46
C THR A 522 -15.26 -6.76 2.13
N GLY A 523 -15.92 -7.62 2.90
CA GLY A 523 -17.22 -7.35 3.52
C GLY A 523 -18.11 -8.60 3.53
N ASP A 524 -19.15 -8.59 4.35
CA ASP A 524 -20.06 -9.73 4.44
C ASP A 524 -21.07 -9.72 3.27
N THR A 525 -21.46 -10.88 2.74
CA THR A 525 -22.52 -11.00 1.72
C THR A 525 -23.72 -11.77 2.24
N SER A 526 -24.93 -11.24 1.99
CA SER A 526 -26.20 -11.94 2.26
C SER A 526 -27.01 -12.09 0.97
N PHE A 527 -27.28 -13.34 0.57
CA PHE A 527 -27.99 -13.66 -0.67
C PHE A 527 -29.53 -13.69 -0.54
N GLY A 528 -30.09 -13.63 0.67
CA GLY A 528 -31.53 -13.64 0.88
C GLY A 528 -32.19 -14.98 0.52
N GLY A 529 -33.25 -14.96 -0.29
CA GLY A 529 -34.03 -16.14 -0.72
C GLY A 529 -33.44 -16.83 -1.96
N GLY A 530 -34.24 -17.65 -2.66
CA GLY A 530 -33.87 -18.21 -3.98
C GLY A 530 -32.68 -19.18 -4.01
N ALA A 531 -32.34 -19.65 -5.21
CA ALA A 531 -31.20 -20.53 -5.49
C ALA A 531 -30.03 -19.69 -6.02
N ASN A 532 -29.10 -19.34 -5.14
CA ASN A 532 -28.08 -18.34 -5.42
C ASN A 532 -26.76 -18.95 -5.86
N SER A 533 -25.90 -18.12 -6.44
CA SER A 533 -24.58 -18.52 -6.90
C SER A 533 -23.50 -17.50 -6.54
N LEU A 534 -22.44 -17.97 -5.88
CA LEU A 534 -21.20 -17.23 -5.65
C LEU A 534 -20.07 -17.91 -6.44
N LEU A 535 -19.56 -17.23 -7.46
CA LEU A 535 -18.50 -17.74 -8.33
C LEU A 535 -17.23 -16.89 -8.15
N LEU A 536 -16.12 -17.55 -7.83
CA LEU A 536 -14.80 -16.95 -7.78
C LEU A 536 -13.91 -17.63 -8.82
N SER A 537 -13.25 -16.84 -9.66
CA SER A 537 -12.32 -17.34 -10.69
C SER A 537 -11.08 -16.47 -10.81
N GLY A 538 -10.19 -16.79 -11.76
CA GLY A 538 -8.93 -16.07 -11.93
C GLY A 538 -8.09 -16.10 -10.64
N ASP A 539 -7.67 -14.94 -10.19
CA ASP A 539 -6.96 -14.69 -8.93
C ASP A 539 -7.80 -13.90 -7.91
N ALA A 540 -9.14 -13.90 -8.08
CA ALA A 540 -10.06 -13.19 -7.21
C ALA A 540 -9.86 -13.52 -5.72
N THR A 541 -9.93 -12.49 -4.87
CA THR A 541 -9.84 -12.61 -3.42
C THR A 541 -11.13 -12.18 -2.75
N TYR A 542 -11.63 -12.99 -1.82
CA TYR A 542 -12.82 -12.70 -1.05
C TYR A 542 -12.53 -12.82 0.44
N ALA A 543 -12.80 -11.76 1.21
CA ALA A 543 -12.62 -11.70 2.64
C ALA A 543 -13.90 -11.20 3.32
N GLY A 544 -14.62 -12.09 3.99
CA GLY A 544 -15.90 -11.80 4.61
C GLY A 544 -16.76 -13.04 4.79
N LYS A 545 -17.83 -12.93 5.57
CA LYS A 545 -18.80 -14.01 5.74
C LYS A 545 -19.78 -14.05 4.58
N VAL A 546 -20.22 -15.24 4.22
CA VAL A 546 -21.30 -15.42 3.24
C VAL A 546 -22.48 -16.08 3.91
N ARG A 547 -23.67 -15.50 3.75
CA ARG A 547 -24.94 -16.07 4.22
C ARG A 547 -25.86 -16.30 3.03
N PHE A 548 -26.11 -17.57 2.75
CA PHE A 548 -27.11 -18.02 1.80
C PHE A 548 -28.51 -18.15 2.44
N GLY A 549 -29.50 -18.34 1.58
CA GLY A 549 -30.89 -18.61 1.92
C GLY A 549 -31.18 -20.08 2.20
N GLY A 550 -32.46 -20.44 2.25
CA GLY A 550 -32.88 -21.83 2.33
C GLY A 550 -33.06 -22.52 0.96
N GLY A 551 -32.63 -21.88 -0.13
CA GLY A 551 -32.72 -22.44 -1.48
C GLY A 551 -31.59 -23.41 -1.78
N ASN A 552 -31.38 -23.77 -3.04
CA ASN A 552 -30.29 -24.67 -3.43
C ASN A 552 -29.12 -23.83 -3.94
N ASP A 553 -28.21 -23.48 -3.05
CA ASP A 553 -27.16 -22.51 -3.30
C ASP A 553 -25.87 -23.15 -3.85
N VAL A 554 -25.12 -22.38 -4.63
CA VAL A 554 -23.88 -22.82 -5.26
C VAL A 554 -22.74 -21.86 -4.93
N MET A 555 -21.64 -22.41 -4.43
CA MET A 555 -20.37 -21.71 -4.30
C MET A 555 -19.28 -22.44 -5.10
N THR A 556 -18.62 -21.75 -6.03
CA THR A 556 -17.53 -22.33 -6.83
C THR A 556 -16.31 -21.44 -6.81
N LEU A 557 -15.14 -22.03 -6.51
CA LEU A 557 -13.84 -21.37 -6.59
C LEU A 557 -12.99 -22.07 -7.66
N SER A 558 -12.31 -21.28 -8.49
CA SER A 558 -11.46 -21.77 -9.58
C SER A 558 -10.25 -20.87 -9.82
N GLY A 559 -9.28 -21.33 -10.62
CA GLY A 559 -8.01 -20.61 -10.79
C GLY A 559 -7.21 -20.58 -9.50
N THR A 560 -6.58 -19.44 -9.20
CA THR A 560 -5.91 -19.17 -7.91
C THR A 560 -6.79 -18.41 -6.93
N ALA A 561 -8.10 -18.35 -7.18
CA ALA A 561 -9.03 -17.61 -6.34
C ALA A 561 -9.02 -18.09 -4.88
N SER A 562 -9.28 -17.18 -3.95
CA SER A 562 -9.28 -17.47 -2.52
C SER A 562 -10.46 -16.85 -1.79
N HIS A 563 -11.06 -17.65 -0.90
CA HIS A 563 -12.10 -17.23 0.03
C HIS A 563 -11.62 -17.35 1.47
N SER A 564 -11.84 -16.32 2.27
CA SER A 564 -11.52 -16.28 3.69
C SER A 564 -12.70 -15.71 4.49
N GLY A 565 -13.44 -16.57 5.17
CA GLY A 565 -14.54 -16.22 6.07
C GLY A 565 -15.58 -17.33 6.16
N ASP A 566 -16.40 -17.30 7.21
CA ASP A 566 -17.39 -18.35 7.45
C ASP A 566 -18.51 -18.30 6.41
N VAL A 567 -19.05 -19.48 6.06
CA VAL A 567 -20.19 -19.61 5.15
C VAL A 567 -21.34 -20.31 5.86
N ASP A 568 -22.49 -19.65 5.84
CA ASP A 568 -23.78 -20.20 6.24
C ASP A 568 -24.56 -20.56 4.98
N PHE A 569 -24.79 -21.85 4.76
CA PHE A 569 -25.51 -22.39 3.60
C PHE A 569 -27.03 -22.44 3.81
N GLY A 570 -27.55 -22.00 4.96
CA GLY A 570 -28.98 -21.83 5.23
C GLY A 570 -29.86 -23.10 5.25
N GLY A 571 -29.30 -24.28 4.95
CA GLY A 571 -29.92 -25.60 5.14
C GLY A 571 -30.47 -26.25 3.87
N GLY A 572 -30.19 -25.68 2.69
CA GLY A 572 -30.62 -26.17 1.38
C GLY A 572 -29.92 -27.44 0.89
N SER A 573 -30.23 -27.85 -0.35
CA SER A 573 -29.43 -28.87 -1.07
C SER A 573 -28.30 -28.19 -1.84
N ASP A 574 -27.31 -27.71 -1.08
CA ASP A 574 -26.30 -26.78 -1.57
C ASP A 574 -25.09 -27.48 -2.19
N LYS A 575 -24.25 -26.70 -2.89
CA LYS A 575 -22.99 -27.19 -3.48
C LYS A 575 -21.83 -26.25 -3.21
N LEU A 576 -20.71 -26.81 -2.76
CA LEU A 576 -19.41 -26.14 -2.69
C LEU A 576 -18.40 -26.87 -3.57
N THR A 577 -17.86 -26.18 -4.57
CA THR A 577 -16.79 -26.71 -5.44
C THR A 577 -15.51 -25.89 -5.29
N VAL A 578 -14.41 -26.54 -4.92
CA VAL A 578 -13.07 -25.92 -4.83
C VAL A 578 -12.15 -26.58 -5.87
N ASN A 579 -11.95 -25.92 -7.00
CA ASN A 579 -11.16 -26.44 -8.11
C ASN A 579 -9.66 -26.20 -7.94
N SER A 580 -8.87 -26.77 -8.85
CA SER A 580 -7.40 -26.74 -8.83
C SER A 580 -6.85 -25.33 -8.70
N GLY A 581 -5.96 -25.14 -7.71
CA GLY A 581 -5.32 -23.86 -7.40
C GLY A 581 -6.10 -23.00 -6.40
N ALA A 582 -7.42 -23.19 -6.31
CA ALA A 582 -8.28 -22.37 -5.47
C ALA A 582 -8.20 -22.77 -3.99
N ARG A 583 -8.49 -21.82 -3.10
CA ARG A 583 -8.42 -22.01 -1.65
C ARG A 583 -9.65 -21.48 -0.95
N PHE A 584 -10.27 -22.33 -0.15
CA PHE A 584 -11.35 -21.95 0.76
C PHE A 584 -10.86 -22.03 2.20
N ARG A 585 -11.11 -20.98 2.99
CA ARG A 585 -10.86 -20.96 4.43
C ARG A 585 -12.04 -20.37 5.20
N GLY A 586 -12.64 -21.14 6.12
CA GLY A 586 -13.75 -20.66 6.96
C GLY A 586 -14.66 -21.77 7.47
N ALA A 587 -15.42 -21.53 8.55
CA ALA A 587 -16.36 -22.53 9.03
C ALA A 587 -17.54 -22.70 8.07
N LEU A 588 -18.13 -23.90 8.06
CA LEU A 588 -19.36 -24.21 7.32
C LEU A 588 -20.49 -24.41 8.33
N SER A 589 -21.57 -23.66 8.19
CA SER A 589 -22.75 -23.72 9.07
C SER A 589 -24.04 -23.93 8.26
N ASN A 590 -25.05 -24.51 8.92
CA ASN A 590 -26.30 -24.96 8.29
C ASN A 590 -26.08 -25.70 6.96
N ALA A 591 -25.06 -26.56 6.93
CA ALA A 591 -24.57 -27.21 5.73
C ALA A 591 -25.03 -28.68 5.61
N GLN A 592 -26.07 -29.10 6.34
CA GLN A 592 -26.45 -30.51 6.43
C GLN A 592 -26.81 -31.12 5.07
N GLY A 593 -27.35 -30.33 4.13
CA GLY A 593 -27.61 -30.74 2.75
C GLY A 593 -26.47 -30.46 1.76
N LEU A 594 -25.35 -29.87 2.21
CA LEU A 594 -24.23 -29.43 1.37
C LEU A 594 -23.46 -30.61 0.76
N ALA A 595 -23.34 -30.62 -0.57
CA ALA A 595 -22.42 -31.46 -1.30
C ALA A 595 -21.09 -30.71 -1.56
N VAL A 596 -19.99 -31.23 -1.02
CA VAL A 596 -18.66 -30.63 -1.16
C VAL A 596 -17.79 -31.41 -2.14
N ALA A 597 -17.26 -30.73 -3.16
CA ALA A 597 -16.31 -31.26 -4.13
C ALA A 597 -14.98 -30.47 -4.10
N VAL A 598 -13.89 -31.14 -3.74
CA VAL A 598 -12.54 -30.57 -3.71
C VAL A 598 -11.73 -31.17 -4.86
N ASN A 599 -11.72 -30.49 -6.01
CA ASN A 599 -11.13 -30.97 -7.25
C ASN A 599 -9.76 -30.32 -7.52
N GLY A 600 -8.72 -30.75 -6.81
CA GLY A 600 -7.37 -30.19 -6.87
C GLY A 600 -7.16 -28.90 -6.06
N GLY A 601 -8.23 -28.33 -5.49
CA GLY A 601 -8.18 -27.17 -4.61
C GLY A 601 -7.85 -27.50 -3.16
N THR A 602 -7.92 -26.49 -2.28
CA THR A 602 -7.74 -26.66 -0.83
C THR A 602 -8.99 -26.19 -0.07
N LEU A 603 -9.54 -27.05 0.78
CA LEU A 603 -10.64 -26.75 1.69
C LEU A 603 -10.13 -26.78 3.13
N ASP A 604 -10.14 -25.64 3.84
CA ASP A 604 -9.74 -25.54 5.25
C ASP A 604 -10.86 -24.92 6.09
N ILE A 605 -11.57 -25.73 6.87
CA ILE A 605 -12.65 -25.23 7.74
C ILE A 605 -12.16 -24.71 9.10
N GLY A 606 -10.84 -24.60 9.30
CA GLY A 606 -10.24 -24.20 10.57
C GLY A 606 -10.59 -25.15 11.72
N LYS A 607 -10.56 -24.65 12.96
CA LYS A 607 -10.92 -25.40 14.18
C LYS A 607 -12.45 -25.49 14.36
N SER A 608 -13.14 -26.07 13.38
CA SER A 608 -14.60 -26.21 13.39
C SER A 608 -15.03 -27.64 13.05
N THR A 609 -16.33 -27.92 13.27
CA THR A 609 -16.99 -29.13 12.78
C THR A 609 -17.96 -28.74 11.68
N ALA A 610 -17.83 -29.32 10.51
CA ALA A 610 -18.77 -29.15 9.40
C ALA A 610 -19.63 -30.41 9.27
N ALA A 611 -20.93 -30.28 9.52
CA ALA A 611 -21.90 -31.32 9.22
C ALA A 611 -22.39 -31.14 7.76
N ILE A 612 -22.02 -32.06 6.88
CA ILE A 612 -22.27 -31.99 5.42
C ILE A 612 -22.91 -33.26 4.86
N GLN A 613 -23.56 -33.18 3.71
CA GLN A 613 -24.23 -34.32 3.09
C GLN A 613 -23.23 -35.29 2.43
N SER A 614 -22.28 -34.77 1.64
CA SER A 614 -21.29 -35.59 0.94
C SER A 614 -19.97 -34.86 0.75
N LEU A 615 -18.88 -35.62 0.65
CA LEU A 615 -17.53 -35.10 0.39
C LEU A 615 -16.87 -35.90 -0.74
N ALA A 616 -16.40 -35.22 -1.78
CA ALA A 616 -15.59 -35.81 -2.85
C ALA A 616 -14.27 -35.07 -3.00
N VAL A 617 -13.14 -35.77 -2.82
CA VAL A 617 -11.80 -35.20 -3.01
C VAL A 617 -11.14 -35.85 -4.23
N SER A 618 -10.83 -35.04 -5.24
CA SER A 618 -10.26 -35.47 -6.51
C SER A 618 -9.14 -34.55 -6.98
N GLY A 619 -8.45 -34.89 -8.07
CA GLY A 619 -7.49 -33.99 -8.72
C GLY A 619 -6.29 -33.57 -7.86
N SER A 620 -5.88 -34.38 -6.88
CA SER A 620 -4.93 -34.01 -5.82
C SER A 620 -5.40 -32.92 -4.84
N GLY A 621 -6.72 -32.85 -4.61
CA GLY A 621 -7.35 -31.94 -3.65
C GLY A 621 -6.85 -32.14 -2.22
N THR A 622 -6.88 -31.06 -1.44
CA THR A 622 -6.33 -31.01 -0.08
C THR A 622 -7.37 -30.59 0.95
N LEU A 623 -7.49 -31.35 2.04
CA LEU A 623 -8.29 -30.98 3.21
C LEU A 623 -7.40 -30.41 4.32
N GLY A 624 -7.76 -29.24 4.84
CA GLY A 624 -7.14 -28.64 6.02
C GLY A 624 -7.64 -29.28 7.31
N VAL A 625 -6.71 -29.55 8.23
CA VAL A 625 -6.94 -30.10 9.56
C VAL A 625 -6.14 -29.28 10.57
N ALA A 626 -6.81 -28.36 11.24
CA ALA A 626 -6.26 -27.60 12.36
C ALA A 626 -6.39 -28.41 13.65
N ILE A 627 -5.30 -28.55 14.39
CA ILE A 627 -5.24 -29.25 15.67
C ILE A 627 -4.93 -28.27 16.79
N ASP A 628 -5.80 -28.29 17.79
CA ASP A 628 -5.57 -27.64 19.06
C ASP A 628 -4.90 -28.61 20.03
N VAL A 629 -3.63 -28.35 20.30
CA VAL A 629 -2.78 -29.24 21.10
C VAL A 629 -3.16 -29.25 22.58
N ALA A 630 -3.65 -28.11 23.10
CA ALA A 630 -4.00 -27.96 24.51
C ALA A 630 -5.30 -28.71 24.86
N SER A 631 -6.33 -28.57 24.01
CA SER A 631 -7.63 -29.21 24.19
C SER A 631 -7.72 -30.60 23.55
N LYS A 632 -6.72 -31.00 22.74
CA LYS A 632 -6.72 -32.22 21.93
C LYS A 632 -7.88 -32.32 20.94
N SER A 633 -8.44 -31.17 20.55
CA SER A 633 -9.48 -31.08 19.53
C SER A 633 -8.89 -30.84 18.14
N SER A 634 -9.59 -31.22 17.09
CA SER A 634 -9.20 -30.99 15.70
C SER A 634 -10.39 -30.58 14.86
N THR A 635 -10.13 -30.06 13.66
CA THR A 635 -11.11 -30.01 12.57
C THR A 635 -11.85 -31.34 12.45
N LEU A 636 -13.17 -31.30 12.23
CA LEU A 636 -13.98 -32.49 11.99
C LEU A 636 -14.92 -32.28 10.80
N TYR A 637 -14.71 -33.04 9.73
CA TYR A 637 -15.65 -33.20 8.63
C TYR A 637 -16.62 -34.33 9.00
N GLN A 638 -17.85 -33.98 9.35
CA GLN A 638 -18.92 -34.92 9.70
C GLN A 638 -19.84 -35.09 8.48
N VAL A 639 -19.61 -36.14 7.72
CA VAL A 639 -20.32 -36.42 6.45
C VAL A 639 -21.47 -37.40 6.71
N ALA A 640 -22.70 -37.01 6.39
CA ALA A 640 -23.87 -37.88 6.59
C ALA A 640 -23.86 -39.07 5.60
N GLY A 641 -23.53 -38.80 4.34
CA GLY A 641 -23.42 -39.78 3.26
C GLY A 641 -22.00 -40.27 3.00
N GLU A 642 -21.62 -40.32 1.72
CA GLU A 642 -20.31 -40.80 1.29
C GLU A 642 -19.22 -39.71 1.37
N ALA A 643 -18.06 -40.11 1.89
CA ALA A 643 -16.79 -39.41 1.71
C ALA A 643 -15.88 -40.21 0.76
N SER A 644 -15.61 -39.69 -0.43
CA SER A 644 -14.83 -40.35 -1.47
C SER A 644 -13.49 -39.65 -1.73
N PHE A 645 -12.43 -40.45 -1.90
CA PHE A 645 -11.07 -39.95 -2.11
C PHE A 645 -10.43 -40.60 -3.35
N ALA A 646 -10.18 -39.80 -4.39
CA ALA A 646 -9.45 -40.24 -5.57
C ALA A 646 -7.94 -40.26 -5.31
N GLN A 647 -7.19 -40.90 -6.21
CA GLN A 647 -5.72 -40.96 -6.15
C GLN A 647 -5.11 -39.55 -6.04
N GLY A 648 -4.17 -39.38 -5.10
CA GLY A 648 -3.46 -38.12 -4.88
C GLY A 648 -4.13 -37.18 -3.89
N SER A 649 -5.27 -37.55 -3.29
CA SER A 649 -5.93 -36.77 -2.23
C SER A 649 -4.99 -36.53 -1.05
N LYS A 650 -5.04 -35.31 -0.47
CA LYS A 650 -4.11 -34.89 0.59
C LYS A 650 -4.84 -34.35 1.81
N VAL A 651 -4.18 -34.46 2.96
CA VAL A 651 -4.54 -33.77 4.20
C VAL A 651 -3.40 -32.84 4.62
N ALA A 652 -3.70 -31.57 4.81
CA ALA A 652 -2.80 -30.55 5.32
C ALA A 652 -3.07 -30.29 6.80
N VAL A 653 -2.07 -30.47 7.65
CA VAL A 653 -2.24 -30.42 9.11
C VAL A 653 -1.56 -29.18 9.67
N SER A 654 -2.30 -28.34 10.37
CA SER A 654 -1.73 -27.20 11.12
C SER A 654 -1.83 -27.44 12.63
N LEU A 655 -0.79 -27.03 13.37
CA LEU A 655 -0.68 -27.21 14.82
C LEU A 655 -0.58 -25.85 15.50
N ASN A 656 -1.33 -25.63 16.58
CA ASN A 656 -1.23 -24.39 17.38
C ASN A 656 -0.25 -24.48 18.57
N GLY A 657 0.43 -25.62 18.74
CA GLY A 657 1.35 -25.88 19.85
C GLY A 657 2.36 -26.98 19.55
N ILE A 658 3.46 -27.00 20.31
CA ILE A 658 4.52 -28.02 20.20
C ILE A 658 4.31 -29.13 21.24
N ALA A 659 4.35 -28.77 22.53
CA ALA A 659 4.29 -29.75 23.60
C ALA A 659 2.91 -30.44 23.63
N GLY A 660 2.91 -31.77 23.48
CA GLY A 660 1.69 -32.56 23.42
C GLY A 660 1.07 -32.66 22.01
N ALA A 661 1.73 -32.20 20.95
CA ALA A 661 1.18 -32.34 19.59
C ALA A 661 1.03 -33.80 19.15
N GLU A 662 1.88 -34.69 19.68
CA GLU A 662 1.83 -36.12 19.35
C GLU A 662 0.52 -36.77 19.80
N GLY A 663 -0.01 -37.63 18.93
CA GLY A 663 -1.28 -38.31 19.17
C GLY A 663 -2.07 -38.57 17.89
N ARG A 664 -3.25 -39.14 18.08
CA ARG A 664 -4.23 -39.42 17.02
C ARG A 664 -5.37 -38.41 17.10
N TYR A 665 -5.70 -37.79 15.97
CA TYR A 665 -6.78 -36.80 15.87
C TYR A 665 -7.75 -37.18 14.76
N THR A 666 -9.01 -37.42 15.09
CA THR A 666 -10.04 -37.79 14.10
C THR A 666 -10.45 -36.53 13.35
N PHE A 667 -10.33 -36.55 12.03
CA PHE A 667 -10.70 -35.41 11.19
C PHE A 667 -11.90 -35.70 10.29
N LEU A 668 -12.26 -36.96 10.08
CA LEU A 668 -13.39 -37.35 9.24
C LEU A 668 -14.22 -38.43 9.92
N LYS A 669 -15.54 -38.25 9.89
CA LYS A 669 -16.54 -39.29 10.16
C LYS A 669 -17.57 -39.26 9.04
N ALA A 670 -17.83 -40.40 8.40
CA ALA A 670 -18.75 -40.49 7.26
C ALA A 670 -19.76 -41.63 7.40
N GLY A 671 -20.87 -41.58 6.65
CA GLY A 671 -21.78 -42.73 6.50
C GLY A 671 -21.07 -43.90 5.80
N THR A 672 -20.28 -43.59 4.77
CA THR A 672 -19.35 -44.51 4.10
C THR A 672 -18.06 -43.76 3.70
N VAL A 673 -16.91 -44.45 3.75
CA VAL A 673 -15.64 -43.91 3.23
C VAL A 673 -15.15 -44.79 2.08
N THR A 674 -14.89 -44.18 0.91
CA THR A 674 -14.30 -44.86 -0.25
C THR A 674 -12.94 -44.25 -0.60
N GLY A 675 -11.98 -45.11 -0.98
CA GLY A 675 -10.64 -44.65 -1.38
C GLY A 675 -9.76 -44.12 -0.23
N ALA A 676 -10.01 -44.51 1.03
CA ALA A 676 -9.21 -44.06 2.18
C ALA A 676 -7.69 -44.24 2.00
N SER A 677 -7.26 -45.31 1.32
CA SER A 677 -5.84 -45.58 1.00
C SER A 677 -5.22 -44.57 0.02
N ASN A 678 -6.03 -43.76 -0.65
CA ASN A 678 -5.58 -42.74 -1.59
C ASN A 678 -5.23 -41.42 -0.90
N VAL A 679 -5.50 -41.31 0.41
CA VAL A 679 -5.26 -40.10 1.21
C VAL A 679 -3.86 -40.13 1.80
N ALA A 680 -3.02 -39.18 1.41
CA ALA A 680 -1.71 -38.96 2.01
C ALA A 680 -1.70 -37.69 2.87
N THR A 681 -0.78 -37.60 3.81
CA THR A 681 -0.47 -36.34 4.47
C THR A 681 0.36 -35.47 3.54
N SER A 682 0.01 -34.18 3.45
CA SER A 682 0.83 -33.21 2.74
C SER A 682 2.07 -32.88 3.58
N ASP A 683 3.25 -33.19 3.07
CA ASP A 683 4.53 -32.82 3.69
C ASP A 683 4.75 -31.30 3.75
N ALA A 684 3.98 -30.53 2.97
CA ALA A 684 4.17 -29.09 2.84
C ALA A 684 3.66 -28.25 4.03
N LEU A 685 2.75 -28.79 4.85
CA LEU A 685 2.03 -28.00 5.88
C LEU A 685 2.17 -28.53 7.31
N LEU A 686 2.65 -29.75 7.50
CA LEU A 686 3.05 -30.21 8.83
C LEU A 686 4.40 -29.56 9.19
N PRO A 687 4.57 -29.00 10.40
CA PRO A 687 5.86 -28.47 10.82
C PRO A 687 6.95 -29.54 10.66
N PHE A 688 8.12 -29.17 10.13
CA PHE A 688 9.19 -30.10 9.74
C PHE A 688 9.58 -31.06 10.87
N MET A 689 9.41 -30.63 12.12
CA MET A 689 9.69 -31.42 13.33
C MET A 689 8.76 -32.62 13.56
N TYR A 690 7.61 -32.64 12.90
CA TYR A 690 6.63 -33.71 12.97
C TYR A 690 6.55 -34.48 11.65
N LYS A 691 6.04 -35.70 11.74
CA LYS A 691 5.56 -36.50 10.63
C LYS A 691 4.12 -36.92 10.91
N GLY A 692 3.32 -36.94 9.87
CA GLY A 692 1.92 -37.31 9.92
C GLY A 692 1.70 -38.58 9.12
N SER A 693 0.72 -39.39 9.50
CA SER A 693 0.17 -40.44 8.65
C SER A 693 -1.33 -40.53 8.81
N VAL A 694 -2.08 -40.64 7.72
CA VAL A 694 -3.51 -40.89 7.77
C VAL A 694 -3.74 -42.35 8.15
N ALA A 695 -4.65 -42.58 9.10
CA ALA A 695 -5.02 -43.90 9.58
C ALA A 695 -6.54 -44.05 9.60
N ALA A 696 -7.04 -45.21 9.18
CA ALA A 696 -8.44 -45.58 9.37
C ALA A 696 -8.64 -46.01 10.83
N VAL A 697 -9.56 -45.36 11.53
CA VAL A 697 -9.95 -45.72 12.91
C VAL A 697 -11.03 -46.80 12.87
N SER A 698 -11.93 -46.71 11.90
CA SER A 698 -12.96 -47.69 11.57
C SER A 698 -13.25 -47.60 10.05
N PRO A 699 -14.12 -48.44 9.46
CA PRO A 699 -14.52 -48.31 8.05
C PRO A 699 -15.08 -46.93 7.68
N ASN A 700 -15.53 -46.15 8.67
CA ASN A 700 -16.26 -44.89 8.50
C ASN A 700 -15.54 -43.68 9.11
N GLU A 701 -14.34 -43.86 9.68
CA GLU A 701 -13.62 -42.79 10.38
C GLU A 701 -12.13 -42.75 9.98
N LEU A 702 -11.65 -41.55 9.64
CA LEU A 702 -10.22 -41.30 9.38
C LEU A 702 -9.64 -40.34 10.42
N ALA A 703 -8.39 -40.62 10.80
CA ALA A 703 -7.62 -39.82 11.71
C ALA A 703 -6.23 -39.53 11.16
N ILE A 704 -5.60 -38.49 11.70
CA ILE A 704 -4.19 -38.18 11.52
C ILE A 704 -3.42 -38.65 12.76
N ASP A 705 -2.41 -39.50 12.56
CA ASP A 705 -1.42 -39.83 13.56
C ASP A 705 -0.24 -38.86 13.43
N VAL A 706 -0.04 -38.00 14.42
CA VAL A 706 1.07 -37.05 14.49
C VAL A 706 2.14 -37.62 15.41
N LYS A 707 3.37 -37.71 14.91
CA LYS A 707 4.56 -38.15 15.65
C LYS A 707 5.70 -37.18 15.47
N ARG A 708 6.53 -37.00 16.50
CA ARG A 708 7.78 -36.25 16.37
C ARG A 708 8.76 -37.04 15.49
N LYS A 709 9.46 -36.34 14.58
CA LYS A 709 10.55 -36.96 13.81
C LYS A 709 11.73 -37.29 14.74
N THR A 710 12.38 -38.40 14.46
CA THR A 710 13.63 -38.77 15.15
C THR A 710 14.77 -37.84 14.72
N THR A 711 15.84 -37.78 15.51
CA THR A 711 17.02 -36.97 15.18
C THR A 711 17.63 -37.34 13.82
N SER A 712 17.58 -38.63 13.45
CA SER A 712 17.98 -39.13 12.13
C SER A 712 17.06 -38.62 11.00
N GLU A 713 15.74 -38.65 11.19
CA GLU A 713 14.76 -38.14 10.20
C GLU A 713 14.85 -36.63 10.01
N LEU A 714 15.31 -35.90 11.04
CA LEU A 714 15.55 -34.45 10.99
C LEU A 714 16.89 -34.10 10.31
N GLY A 715 17.75 -35.09 10.07
CA GLY A 715 19.10 -34.88 9.56
C GLY A 715 19.99 -34.11 10.52
N LEU A 716 19.78 -34.25 11.83
CA LEU A 716 20.60 -33.57 12.84
C LEU A 716 21.99 -34.20 12.90
N ASN A 717 23.03 -33.37 12.99
CA ASN A 717 24.38 -33.85 13.29
C ASN A 717 24.49 -34.30 14.76
N ARG A 718 25.62 -34.92 15.13
CA ARG A 718 25.84 -35.45 16.49
C ARG A 718 25.53 -34.43 17.60
N SER A 719 25.98 -33.18 17.43
CA SER A 719 25.82 -32.13 18.44
C SER A 719 24.36 -31.64 18.55
N GLN A 720 23.70 -31.44 17.40
CA GLN A 720 22.29 -31.08 17.35
C GLN A 720 21.41 -32.19 17.93
N ALA A 721 21.70 -33.45 17.61
CA ALA A 721 20.98 -34.62 18.11
C ALA A 721 21.08 -34.76 19.63
N ALA A 722 22.27 -34.53 20.20
CA ALA A 722 22.50 -34.61 21.65
C ALA A 722 21.70 -33.57 22.45
N ALA A 723 21.42 -32.39 21.88
CA ALA A 723 20.67 -31.32 22.53
C ALA A 723 19.18 -31.31 22.21
N TYR A 724 18.72 -32.05 21.20
CA TYR A 724 17.39 -31.90 20.62
C TYR A 724 16.24 -32.05 21.63
N ASP A 725 16.31 -33.05 22.51
CA ASP A 725 15.26 -33.25 23.52
C ASP A 725 15.20 -32.12 24.56
N ALA A 726 16.36 -31.59 24.97
CA ALA A 726 16.42 -30.45 25.87
C ALA A 726 15.90 -29.16 25.21
N ILE A 727 16.21 -28.96 23.92
CA ILE A 727 15.67 -27.85 23.11
C ILE A 727 14.16 -27.97 23.01
N PHE A 728 13.65 -29.15 22.62
CA PHE A 728 12.21 -29.39 22.46
C PHE A 728 11.43 -29.08 23.76
N ALA A 729 11.95 -29.52 24.91
CA ALA A 729 11.36 -29.20 26.21
C ALA A 729 11.41 -27.70 26.55
N ALA A 730 12.45 -26.98 26.10
CA ALA A 730 12.59 -25.53 26.32
C ALA A 730 11.63 -24.70 25.45
N LEU A 731 11.25 -25.17 24.25
CA LEU A 731 10.33 -24.45 23.35
C LEU A 731 8.98 -24.16 24.02
N GLY A 732 8.51 -25.04 24.91
CA GLY A 732 7.26 -24.83 25.66
C GLY A 732 7.26 -23.63 26.61
N LYS A 733 8.42 -22.98 26.85
CA LYS A 733 8.57 -21.83 27.75
C LYS A 733 8.44 -20.48 27.04
N ASP A 734 8.36 -20.45 25.70
CA ASP A 734 8.21 -19.22 24.91
C ASP A 734 7.38 -19.48 23.65
N ALA A 735 6.14 -18.96 23.64
CA ALA A 735 5.19 -19.19 22.56
C ALA A 735 5.64 -18.63 21.20
N LYS A 736 6.41 -17.52 21.17
CA LYS A 736 6.89 -16.94 19.90
C LYS A 736 8.03 -17.76 19.32
N VAL A 737 8.95 -18.23 20.16
CA VAL A 737 10.02 -19.15 19.73
C VAL A 737 9.40 -20.47 19.24
N ALA A 738 8.43 -21.03 19.98
CA ALA A 738 7.70 -22.21 19.54
C ALA A 738 6.96 -22.00 18.21
N GLY A 739 6.23 -20.89 18.05
CA GLY A 739 5.54 -20.54 16.81
C GLY A 739 6.49 -20.49 15.62
N ALA A 740 7.68 -19.91 15.78
CA ALA A 740 8.69 -19.89 14.73
C ALA A 740 9.17 -21.30 14.32
N TYR A 741 9.15 -22.29 15.21
CA TYR A 741 9.42 -23.69 14.84
C TYR A 741 8.23 -24.34 14.13
N LEU A 742 7.00 -24.04 14.54
CA LEU A 742 5.78 -24.56 13.93
C LEU A 742 5.60 -24.09 12.47
N GLU A 743 5.99 -22.87 12.15
CA GLU A 743 5.94 -22.37 10.76
C GLU A 743 7.07 -22.89 9.87
N THR A 744 8.02 -23.68 10.39
CA THR A 744 9.15 -24.18 9.61
C THR A 744 8.82 -25.53 8.99
N ASN A 745 8.63 -25.58 7.67
CA ASN A 745 8.51 -26.83 6.90
C ASN A 745 9.81 -27.20 6.16
N ASP A 746 10.77 -26.28 6.05
CA ASP A 746 12.07 -26.51 5.43
C ASP A 746 13.10 -27.13 6.40
N GLY A 747 13.79 -28.17 5.94
CA GLY A 747 14.73 -28.92 6.76
C GLY A 747 16.00 -28.14 7.10
N ASP A 748 16.51 -27.33 6.17
CA ASP A 748 17.73 -26.53 6.40
C ASP A 748 17.47 -25.37 7.37
N ALA A 749 16.35 -24.67 7.19
CA ALA A 749 15.87 -23.64 8.10
C ALA A 749 15.66 -24.21 9.51
N PHE A 750 15.09 -25.41 9.63
CA PHE A 750 14.91 -26.09 10.91
C PHE A 750 16.25 -26.40 11.58
N ARG A 751 17.19 -27.02 10.85
CA ARG A 751 18.53 -27.34 11.38
C ARG A 751 19.31 -26.08 11.78
N LYS A 752 19.14 -24.98 11.05
CA LYS A 752 19.72 -23.67 11.39
C LYS A 752 19.13 -23.15 12.71
N LYS A 753 17.81 -23.21 12.90
CA LYS A 753 17.17 -22.84 14.18
C LYS A 753 17.68 -23.69 15.35
N VAL A 754 17.81 -25.01 15.18
CA VAL A 754 18.40 -25.89 16.21
C VAL A 754 19.85 -25.48 16.52
N ARG A 755 20.65 -25.10 15.52
CA ARG A 755 22.04 -24.64 15.72
C ARG A 755 22.12 -23.35 16.53
N GLN A 756 21.22 -22.39 16.29
CA GLN A 756 21.12 -21.16 17.09
C GLN A 756 20.93 -21.47 18.58
N MET A 757 20.31 -22.62 18.90
CA MET A 757 20.08 -23.09 20.27
C MET A 757 21.27 -23.78 20.92
N LEU A 758 22.43 -23.95 20.26
CA LEU A 758 23.64 -24.56 20.85
C LEU A 758 24.71 -23.54 21.30
N PRO A 759 25.43 -23.75 22.43
CA PRO A 759 26.58 -22.94 22.82
C PRO A 759 27.81 -23.28 21.96
N ASP A 760 28.89 -22.49 22.05
CA ASP A 760 30.17 -22.89 21.45
C ASP A 760 30.66 -24.22 22.04
N HIS A 761 31.04 -25.15 21.16
CA HIS A 761 31.44 -26.51 21.48
C HIS A 761 32.37 -27.14 20.43
N ALA A 762 32.54 -26.51 19.26
CA ALA A 762 33.22 -27.11 18.13
C ALA A 762 34.76 -27.02 18.23
N GLY A 763 35.27 -26.26 19.18
CA GLY A 763 36.70 -26.06 19.44
C GLY A 763 37.26 -24.72 18.97
N GLY A 764 36.41 -23.83 18.44
CA GLY A 764 36.83 -22.55 17.87
C GLY A 764 37.47 -21.62 18.91
N ALA A 765 36.92 -21.54 20.12
CA ALA A 765 37.50 -20.79 21.22
C ALA A 765 38.95 -21.23 21.57
N PHE A 766 39.22 -22.54 21.59
CA PHE A 766 40.57 -23.08 21.85
C PHE A 766 41.54 -22.77 20.69
N GLU A 767 41.09 -22.97 19.45
CA GLU A 767 41.91 -22.68 18.28
C GLU A 767 42.25 -21.19 18.17
N THR A 768 41.30 -20.31 18.47
CA THR A 768 41.47 -18.85 18.47
C THR A 768 42.62 -18.41 19.38
N VAL A 769 42.61 -18.86 20.64
CA VAL A 769 43.60 -18.42 21.65
C VAL A 769 44.97 -19.09 21.45
N THR A 770 45.01 -20.32 20.93
CA THR A 770 46.27 -21.02 20.67
C THR A 770 46.92 -20.58 19.36
N MET A 771 46.15 -20.20 18.33
CA MET A 771 46.71 -19.62 17.11
C MET A 771 47.40 -18.29 17.36
N GLY A 772 46.76 -17.38 18.11
CA GLY A 772 47.39 -16.11 18.49
C GLY A 772 48.71 -16.32 19.25
N SER A 773 48.72 -17.22 20.23
CA SER A 773 49.93 -17.55 20.99
C SER A 773 51.02 -18.18 20.11
N ARG A 774 50.67 -19.09 19.19
CA ARG A 774 51.63 -19.68 18.23
C ARG A 774 52.20 -18.66 17.25
N ALA A 775 51.37 -17.76 16.73
CA ALA A 775 51.79 -16.71 15.81
C ALA A 775 52.83 -15.78 16.46
N THR A 776 52.63 -15.42 17.73
CA THR A 776 53.60 -14.62 18.49
C THR A 776 54.88 -15.39 18.83
N ALA A 777 54.79 -16.70 19.12
CA ALA A 777 55.95 -17.54 19.42
C ALA A 777 56.89 -17.74 18.23
N GLY A 778 56.41 -17.53 17.00
CA GLY A 778 57.18 -17.75 15.76
C GLY A 778 58.52 -17.02 15.69
N PHE A 779 58.67 -15.89 16.41
CA PHE A 779 59.94 -15.14 16.50
C PHE A 779 61.11 -15.98 17.01
N LEU A 780 60.85 -16.93 17.92
CA LEU A 780 61.91 -17.74 18.53
C LEU A 780 62.55 -18.73 17.53
N ALA A 781 61.78 -19.16 16.54
CA ALA A 781 62.22 -20.10 15.51
C ALA A 781 62.82 -19.40 14.27
N ASP A 782 62.86 -18.06 14.28
CA ASP A 782 63.33 -17.24 13.17
C ASP A 782 64.66 -16.54 13.53
N PRO A 783 65.81 -17.00 13.01
CA PRO A 783 67.12 -16.46 13.33
C PRO A 783 67.32 -15.05 12.79
N ASN A 784 66.52 -14.65 11.79
CA ASN A 784 66.68 -13.39 11.09
C ASN A 784 65.51 -12.43 11.37
N ALA A 785 64.68 -12.72 12.37
CA ALA A 785 63.58 -11.83 12.70
C ALA A 785 64.09 -10.46 13.20
N PRO A 786 63.49 -9.34 12.80
CA PRO A 786 63.89 -8.00 13.23
C PRO A 786 64.01 -7.89 14.75
N PHE A 787 65.17 -7.44 15.21
CA PHE A 787 65.52 -7.37 16.63
C PHE A 787 66.46 -6.19 16.89
N ALA A 788 66.16 -5.37 17.90
CA ALA A 788 67.02 -4.27 18.31
C ALA A 788 68.10 -4.78 19.25
N ASP A 789 69.34 -4.75 18.80
CA ASP A 789 70.50 -5.18 19.57
C ASP A 789 71.17 -4.00 20.29
N MET A 790 71.06 -3.96 21.62
CA MET A 790 71.64 -2.91 22.46
C MET A 790 72.92 -3.41 23.18
N GLY A 791 73.62 -4.37 22.58
CA GLY A 791 74.84 -4.96 23.11
C GLY A 791 74.56 -6.09 24.10
N LYS A 792 74.40 -5.78 25.39
CA LYS A 792 74.15 -6.81 26.43
C LYS A 792 72.68 -7.23 26.55
N TRP A 793 71.78 -6.48 25.94
CA TRP A 793 70.35 -6.74 25.92
C TRP A 793 69.76 -6.32 24.57
N GLY A 794 68.51 -6.66 24.31
CA GLY A 794 67.79 -6.16 23.15
C GLY A 794 66.30 -6.40 23.23
N TYR A 795 65.55 -5.91 22.25
CA TYR A 795 64.09 -5.98 22.26
C TYR A 795 63.50 -6.21 20.86
N TRP A 796 62.25 -6.63 20.84
CA TRP A 796 61.47 -6.81 19.62
C TRP A 796 60.01 -6.39 19.83
N ILE A 797 59.37 -5.97 18.74
CA ILE A 797 57.95 -5.67 18.67
C ILE A 797 57.42 -6.33 17.39
N GLN A 798 56.29 -7.02 17.50
CA GLN A 798 55.61 -7.61 16.37
C GLN A 798 54.09 -7.44 16.48
N GLN A 799 53.45 -7.29 15.34
CA GLN A 799 52.01 -7.43 15.17
C GLN A 799 51.71 -8.76 14.52
N VAL A 800 50.64 -9.41 14.96
CA VAL A 800 50.19 -10.69 14.42
C VAL A 800 48.73 -10.61 14.00
N GLY A 801 48.38 -11.34 12.96
CA GLY A 801 47.01 -11.60 12.53
C GLY A 801 46.84 -13.08 12.25
N TRP A 802 45.66 -13.61 12.48
CA TRP A 802 45.37 -15.01 12.13
C TRP A 802 43.92 -15.18 11.74
N GLY A 803 43.66 -16.25 10.99
CA GLY A 803 42.31 -16.66 10.67
C GLY A 803 42.26 -18.12 10.24
N THR A 804 41.14 -18.76 10.50
CA THR A 804 40.87 -20.14 10.10
C THR A 804 39.37 -20.30 9.88
N SER A 805 38.97 -21.43 9.31
CA SER A 805 37.57 -21.81 9.25
C SER A 805 37.45 -23.31 9.41
N LYS A 806 36.30 -23.76 9.90
CA LYS A 806 35.90 -25.15 9.96
C LYS A 806 34.50 -25.29 9.37
N GLY A 807 34.34 -26.23 8.44
CA GLY A 807 33.04 -26.56 7.86
C GLY A 807 32.10 -27.24 8.86
N LEU A 808 30.81 -27.28 8.50
CA LEU A 808 29.81 -28.03 9.26
C LEU A 808 30.07 -29.54 9.13
N GLY A 809 30.05 -30.25 10.26
CA GLY A 809 30.28 -31.70 10.34
C GLY A 809 29.42 -32.31 11.45
N ASP A 810 30.04 -33.16 12.29
CA ASP A 810 29.43 -33.68 13.53
C ASP A 810 29.20 -32.57 14.57
N THR A 811 29.96 -31.47 14.48
CA THR A 811 29.84 -30.25 15.28
C THR A 811 29.54 -29.03 14.41
N ALA A 812 29.26 -27.89 15.07
CA ALA A 812 29.08 -26.61 14.40
C ALA A 812 30.31 -26.20 13.54
N SER A 813 30.03 -25.38 12.52
CA SER A 813 31.05 -24.67 11.75
C SER A 813 31.51 -23.43 12.51
N TYR A 814 32.76 -23.01 12.33
CA TYR A 814 33.24 -21.74 12.85
C TYR A 814 34.18 -21.02 11.88
N ASP A 815 34.22 -19.70 12.00
CA ASP A 815 35.15 -18.80 11.35
C ASP A 815 35.89 -18.00 12.42
N ILE A 816 37.21 -18.16 12.45
CA ILE A 816 38.08 -17.47 13.40
C ILE A 816 38.80 -16.35 12.68
N THR A 817 38.82 -15.19 13.33
CA THR A 817 39.69 -14.08 12.96
C THR A 817 40.29 -13.49 14.21
N GLY A 818 41.53 -13.03 14.14
CA GLY A 818 42.17 -12.39 15.27
C GLY A 818 43.37 -11.56 14.88
N TRP A 819 43.73 -10.67 15.80
CA TRP A 819 44.91 -9.84 15.70
C TRP A 819 45.52 -9.64 17.08
N GLY A 820 46.77 -9.23 17.13
CA GLY A 820 47.39 -8.90 18.38
C GLY A 820 48.74 -8.23 18.23
N VAL A 821 49.25 -7.79 19.37
CA VAL A 821 50.56 -7.16 19.48
C VAL A 821 51.34 -7.92 20.53
N ALA A 822 52.60 -8.22 20.21
CA ALA A 822 53.53 -8.81 21.15
C ALA A 822 54.84 -8.03 21.16
N THR A 823 55.45 -7.94 22.33
CA THR A 823 56.78 -7.36 22.52
C THR A 823 57.57 -8.21 23.50
N GLY A 824 58.89 -8.15 23.41
CA GLY A 824 59.76 -8.80 24.37
C GLY A 824 61.12 -8.15 24.46
N GLY A 825 61.80 -8.44 25.57
CA GLY A 825 63.18 -8.04 25.81
C GLY A 825 64.00 -9.23 26.29
N GLU A 826 65.26 -9.29 25.88
CA GLU A 826 66.18 -10.35 26.27
C GLU A 826 67.54 -9.82 26.71
N ILE A 827 68.18 -10.56 27.61
CA ILE A 827 69.56 -10.38 28.06
C ILE A 827 70.42 -11.44 27.40
N LYS A 828 71.57 -11.03 26.86
CA LYS A 828 72.51 -11.92 26.17
C LYS A 828 73.57 -12.46 27.11
N THR A 829 73.83 -13.76 27.03
CA THR A 829 74.84 -14.48 27.82
C THR A 829 75.61 -15.46 26.92
N ASP A 830 76.72 -16.00 27.41
CA ASP A 830 77.49 -17.04 26.70
C ASP A 830 76.69 -18.35 26.50
N LEU A 831 75.62 -18.54 27.28
CA LEU A 831 74.69 -19.68 27.18
C LEU A 831 73.48 -19.39 26.27
N GLY A 832 73.44 -18.24 25.60
CA GLY A 832 72.32 -17.75 24.80
C GLY A 832 71.57 -16.57 25.44
N SER A 833 70.49 -16.15 24.80
CA SER A 833 69.62 -15.06 25.24
C SER A 833 68.47 -15.58 26.11
N PHE A 834 68.23 -14.94 27.26
CA PHE A 834 67.06 -15.17 28.11
C PHE A 834 66.15 -13.95 28.05
N GLY A 835 64.85 -14.15 27.80
CA GLY A 835 63.92 -13.04 27.62
C GLY A 835 62.53 -13.26 28.20
N ILE A 836 61.80 -12.15 28.30
CA ILE A 836 60.40 -12.09 28.70
C ILE A 836 59.61 -11.50 27.53
N SER A 837 58.42 -12.03 27.27
CA SER A 837 57.47 -11.49 26.31
C SER A 837 56.12 -11.18 26.92
N LEU A 838 55.48 -10.14 26.40
CA LEU A 838 54.11 -9.72 26.70
C LEU A 838 53.32 -9.69 25.40
N ALA A 839 52.09 -10.18 25.42
CA ALA A 839 51.20 -10.10 24.28
C ALA A 839 49.76 -9.77 24.70
N TYR A 840 49.11 -8.92 23.90
CA TYR A 840 47.66 -8.76 23.89
C TYR A 840 47.13 -9.32 22.57
N LEU A 841 46.20 -10.25 22.68
CA LEU A 841 45.64 -10.99 21.56
C LEU A 841 44.12 -10.88 21.63
N TYR A 842 43.50 -10.37 20.57
CA TYR A 842 42.05 -10.35 20.42
C TYR A 842 41.64 -11.29 19.29
N GLY A 843 40.72 -12.20 19.59
CA GLY A 843 40.18 -13.12 18.61
C GLY A 843 38.67 -13.21 18.69
N LYS A 844 38.05 -13.53 17.56
CA LYS A 844 36.62 -13.79 17.42
C LYS A 844 36.44 -15.17 16.79
N ASP A 845 35.59 -15.97 17.41
CA ASP A 845 35.07 -17.25 16.95
C ASP A 845 33.59 -17.06 16.60
N ALA A 846 33.25 -17.01 15.31
CA ALA A 846 31.87 -16.85 14.84
C ALA A 846 31.35 -18.17 14.26
N ASP A 847 30.10 -18.55 14.54
CA ASP A 847 29.48 -19.70 13.88
C ASP A 847 29.26 -19.40 12.39
N GLY A 848 29.73 -20.28 11.52
CA GLY A 848 29.67 -20.07 10.06
C GLY A 848 28.26 -20.09 9.43
N GLY A 849 27.18 -20.30 10.21
CA GLY A 849 25.81 -20.33 9.68
C GLY A 849 24.74 -19.69 10.57
N THR A 850 25.12 -19.05 11.67
CA THR A 850 24.24 -18.35 12.61
C THR A 850 24.94 -17.11 13.16
N ASP A 851 24.21 -16.25 13.85
CA ASP A 851 24.78 -15.05 14.47
C ASP A 851 25.44 -15.33 15.83
N ASN A 852 25.66 -16.61 16.16
CA ASN A 852 26.33 -17.02 17.40
C ASN A 852 27.83 -16.74 17.30
N LYS A 853 28.43 -16.23 18.39
CA LYS A 853 29.87 -15.95 18.45
C LYS A 853 30.43 -15.96 19.86
N VAL A 854 31.75 -16.14 19.95
CA VAL A 854 32.56 -15.96 21.15
C VAL A 854 33.73 -15.03 20.82
N ASP A 855 33.79 -13.90 21.51
CA ASP A 855 34.95 -13.00 21.48
C ASP A 855 35.90 -13.35 22.63
N ALA A 856 37.20 -13.39 22.37
CA ALA A 856 38.26 -13.73 23.31
C ALA A 856 39.32 -12.62 23.40
N GLY A 857 39.48 -12.03 24.58
CA GLY A 857 40.58 -11.11 24.90
C GLY A 857 41.63 -11.81 25.75
N GLN A 858 42.84 -11.99 25.22
CA GLN A 858 43.91 -12.77 25.84
C GLN A 858 45.11 -11.88 26.20
N TYR A 859 45.53 -11.97 27.46
CA TYR A 859 46.69 -11.28 28.02
C TYR A 859 47.73 -12.31 28.41
N GLU A 860 48.84 -12.35 27.68
CA GLU A 860 49.84 -13.41 27.77
C GLU A 860 51.20 -12.87 28.24
N ILE A 861 51.81 -13.58 29.19
CA ILE A 861 53.19 -13.38 29.62
C ILE A 861 53.99 -14.66 29.39
N GLY A 862 55.15 -14.53 28.76
CA GLY A 862 56.04 -15.64 28.44
C GLY A 862 57.46 -15.41 28.93
N ALA A 863 58.13 -16.49 29.33
CA ALA A 863 59.57 -16.52 29.48
C ALA A 863 60.15 -17.43 28.39
N TYR A 864 61.28 -17.03 27.81
CA TYR A 864 61.91 -17.77 26.73
C TYR A 864 63.43 -17.75 26.82
N TRP A 865 64.04 -18.72 26.15
CA TRP A 865 65.47 -18.77 25.91
C TRP A 865 65.73 -19.13 24.45
N ARG A 866 66.75 -18.51 23.84
CA ARG A 866 67.23 -18.85 22.49
C ARG A 866 68.76 -18.76 22.42
N GLY A 867 69.39 -19.73 21.79
CA GLY A 867 70.85 -19.80 21.65
C GLY A 867 71.28 -20.09 20.23
N TYR A 868 72.46 -19.57 19.86
CA TYR A 868 73.10 -19.78 18.56
C TYR A 868 74.54 -20.24 18.78
N TRP A 869 74.91 -21.37 18.16
CA TRP A 869 76.26 -21.93 18.19
C TRP A 869 76.69 -22.27 16.77
N GLY A 870 77.21 -21.25 16.07
CA GLY A 870 77.48 -21.32 14.64
C GLY A 870 76.18 -21.64 13.87
N PRO A 871 76.12 -22.73 13.09
CA PRO A 871 74.94 -23.09 12.31
C PRO A 871 73.78 -23.65 13.16
N PHE A 872 74.01 -24.01 14.42
CA PHE A 872 72.98 -24.61 15.27
C PHE A 872 72.20 -23.56 16.08
N GLN A 873 70.88 -23.65 16.06
CA GLN A 873 69.95 -22.81 16.83
C GLN A 873 69.10 -23.70 17.75
N GLY A 874 68.92 -23.28 18.99
CA GLY A 874 67.98 -23.89 19.94
C GLY A 874 67.10 -22.84 20.61
N TRP A 875 65.85 -23.18 20.91
CA TRP A 875 64.94 -22.30 21.66
C TRP A 875 63.98 -23.08 22.56
N THR A 876 63.52 -22.40 23.61
CA THR A 876 62.42 -22.87 24.47
C THR A 876 61.59 -21.68 24.98
N ARG A 877 60.32 -21.93 25.30
CA ARG A 877 59.35 -20.95 25.79
C ARG A 877 58.38 -21.63 26.74
N ALA A 878 58.00 -20.92 27.80
CA ALA A 878 56.83 -21.22 28.61
C ALA A 878 55.99 -19.95 28.78
N SER A 879 54.66 -20.06 28.73
CA SER A 879 53.79 -18.90 28.91
C SER A 879 52.53 -19.21 29.72
N TYR A 880 51.96 -18.15 30.30
CA TYR A 880 50.67 -18.13 30.95
C TYR A 880 49.84 -16.99 30.35
N ALA A 881 48.56 -17.25 30.08
CA ALA A 881 47.63 -16.22 29.67
C ALA A 881 46.31 -16.27 30.45
N HIS A 882 45.81 -15.09 30.81
CA HIS A 882 44.43 -14.89 31.23
C HIS A 882 43.58 -14.54 30.01
N VAL A 883 42.42 -15.18 29.87
CA VAL A 883 41.52 -14.98 28.73
C VAL A 883 40.14 -14.58 29.22
N ASP A 884 39.64 -13.43 28.76
CA ASP A 884 38.27 -12.99 28.97
C ASP A 884 37.41 -13.39 27.75
N PHE A 885 36.39 -14.22 27.98
CA PHE A 885 35.46 -14.64 26.94
C PHE A 885 34.12 -13.92 27.06
N LYS A 886 33.58 -13.48 25.91
CA LYS A 886 32.24 -12.92 25.77
C LYS A 886 31.48 -13.70 24.70
N GLY A 887 30.49 -14.48 25.14
CA GLY A 887 29.61 -15.23 24.25
C GLY A 887 28.34 -14.48 23.95
N GLU A 888 27.90 -14.55 22.70
CA GLU A 888 26.60 -14.06 22.26
C GLU A 888 25.93 -15.11 21.38
N ARG A 889 24.69 -15.46 21.73
CA ARG A 889 23.85 -16.34 20.93
C ARG A 889 22.58 -15.62 20.52
N VAL A 890 22.13 -15.83 19.30
CA VAL A 890 20.99 -15.14 18.73
C VAL A 890 20.04 -16.15 18.10
N PHE A 891 18.80 -16.16 18.58
CA PHE A 891 17.70 -16.83 17.92
C PHE A 891 17.00 -15.85 16.98
N GLN A 892 16.76 -16.25 15.74
CA GLN A 892 16.02 -15.50 14.72
C GLN A 892 15.02 -16.42 14.02
N GLY A 893 13.76 -15.97 13.95
CA GLY A 893 12.69 -16.60 13.21
C GLY A 893 11.56 -15.63 12.86
N SER A 894 10.51 -16.14 12.22
CA SER A 894 9.29 -15.41 11.87
C SER A 894 8.05 -16.12 12.42
N LEU A 895 7.00 -15.35 12.68
CA LEU A 895 5.65 -15.83 12.99
C LEU A 895 4.64 -14.97 12.20
N GLY A 896 4.14 -15.47 11.07
CA GLY A 896 3.40 -14.67 10.10
C GLY A 896 4.26 -13.49 9.60
N THR A 897 3.81 -12.26 9.83
CA THR A 897 4.57 -11.04 9.52
C THR A 897 5.50 -10.58 10.64
N ASP A 898 5.45 -11.20 11.82
CA ASP A 898 6.24 -10.78 12.99
C ASP A 898 7.65 -11.41 12.99
N THR A 899 8.67 -10.61 13.27
CA THR A 899 10.04 -11.08 13.53
C THR A 899 10.20 -11.51 14.99
N VAL A 900 10.74 -12.72 15.21
CA VAL A 900 11.03 -13.27 16.55
C VAL A 900 12.54 -13.31 16.77
N GLU A 901 13.06 -12.45 17.65
CA GLU A 901 14.47 -12.43 18.06
C GLU A 901 14.63 -12.71 19.57
N ARG A 902 15.63 -13.51 19.94
CA ARG A 902 16.14 -13.62 21.32
C ARG A 902 17.66 -13.52 21.33
N ARG A 903 18.23 -12.84 22.33
CA ARG A 903 19.67 -12.63 22.44
C ARG A 903 20.17 -13.01 23.82
N ALA A 904 20.94 -14.09 23.89
CA ALA A 904 21.55 -14.60 25.12
C ALA A 904 23.03 -14.21 25.17
N LYS A 905 23.46 -13.63 26.29
CA LYS A 905 24.85 -13.17 26.49
C LYS A 905 25.48 -13.87 27.68
N GLY A 906 26.69 -14.41 27.48
CA GLY A 906 27.51 -15.06 28.50
C GLY A 906 28.85 -14.36 28.67
N ARG A 907 29.42 -14.40 29.87
CA ARG A 907 30.79 -13.95 30.16
C ARG A 907 31.46 -14.97 31.08
N TRP A 908 32.68 -15.39 30.73
CA TRP A 908 33.49 -16.30 31.54
C TRP A 908 34.96 -16.03 31.34
N ASN A 909 35.78 -16.61 32.23
CA ASN A 909 37.22 -16.48 32.19
C ASN A 909 37.87 -17.82 31.80
N GLY A 910 39.05 -17.75 31.22
CA GLY A 910 39.89 -18.89 30.91
C GLY A 910 41.35 -18.67 31.30
N LYS A 911 42.07 -19.78 31.47
CA LYS A 911 43.52 -19.79 31.73
C LYS A 911 44.21 -20.66 30.70
N LEU A 912 45.11 -20.07 29.92
CA LEU A 912 45.94 -20.77 28.93
C LEU A 912 47.35 -20.94 29.49
N ILE A 913 47.88 -22.16 29.42
CA ILE A 913 49.29 -22.45 29.68
C ILE A 913 49.88 -23.02 28.40
N SER A 914 51.06 -22.55 28.00
CA SER A 914 51.77 -23.10 26.85
C SER A 914 53.25 -23.34 27.11
N ALA A 915 53.80 -24.30 26.38
CA ALA A 915 55.22 -24.60 26.33
C ALA A 915 55.63 -24.90 24.89
N ALA A 916 56.76 -24.37 24.44
CA ALA A 916 57.30 -24.64 23.11
C ALA A 916 58.81 -24.84 23.17
N ALA A 917 59.35 -25.75 22.38
CA ALA A 917 60.80 -25.98 22.28
C ALA A 917 61.18 -26.40 20.87
N GLY A 918 62.41 -26.14 20.44
CA GLY A 918 62.88 -26.64 19.17
C GLY A 918 64.35 -26.39 18.88
N ALA A 919 64.79 -26.96 17.77
CA ALA A 919 66.14 -26.85 17.27
C ALA A 919 66.16 -26.75 15.74
N ALA A 920 67.16 -26.05 15.20
CA ALA A 920 67.39 -25.91 13.77
C ALA A 920 68.89 -25.93 13.45
N TYR A 921 69.24 -26.34 12.23
CA TYR A 921 70.63 -26.32 11.75
C TYR A 921 70.71 -25.67 10.38
N THR A 922 71.45 -24.56 10.25
CA THR A 922 71.54 -23.77 9.00
C THR A 922 72.76 -24.19 8.17
N LEU A 923 72.51 -24.66 6.95
CA LEU A 923 73.52 -24.92 5.93
C LEU A 923 73.59 -23.71 4.98
N GLN A 924 74.62 -22.86 5.13
CA GLN A 924 74.83 -21.70 4.27
C GLN A 924 75.70 -22.07 3.05
N MET A 925 75.24 -21.72 1.85
CA MET A 925 75.86 -21.99 0.55
C MET A 925 75.88 -20.71 -0.30
N GLY A 926 76.78 -19.78 0.02
CA GLY A 926 76.81 -18.46 -0.61
C GLY A 926 75.58 -17.63 -0.22
N SER A 927 74.85 -17.12 -1.20
CA SER A 927 73.58 -16.40 -0.99
C SER A 927 72.38 -17.32 -0.74
N PHE A 928 72.54 -18.64 -0.83
CA PHE A 928 71.49 -19.63 -0.57
C PHE A 928 71.70 -20.32 0.78
N SER A 929 70.61 -20.67 1.48
CA SER A 929 70.66 -21.40 2.74
C SER A 929 69.55 -22.43 2.85
N VAL A 930 69.83 -23.55 3.51
CA VAL A 930 68.84 -24.60 3.84
C VAL A 930 68.87 -24.88 5.33
N ARG A 931 67.70 -24.97 5.97
CA ARG A 931 67.55 -25.07 7.42
C ARG A 931 66.49 -26.09 7.82
N PRO A 932 66.86 -27.37 8.03
CA PRO A 932 66.01 -28.32 8.74
C PRO A 932 65.72 -27.87 10.17
N LYS A 933 64.49 -28.12 10.63
CA LYS A 933 63.93 -27.69 11.91
C LYS A 933 63.05 -28.77 12.53
N ALA A 934 63.19 -28.98 13.84
CA ALA A 934 62.28 -29.78 14.65
C ALA A 934 61.74 -28.93 15.81
N ALA A 935 60.44 -28.98 16.06
CA ALA A 935 59.78 -28.23 17.14
C ALA A 935 58.70 -29.06 17.86
N LEU A 936 58.45 -28.73 19.11
CA LEU A 936 57.42 -29.30 19.98
C LEU A 936 56.62 -28.14 20.58
N ASP A 937 55.28 -28.25 20.56
CA ASP A 937 54.37 -27.27 21.14
C ASP A 937 53.31 -27.95 22.01
N TYR A 938 53.07 -27.45 23.22
CA TYR A 938 51.99 -27.86 24.12
C TYR A 938 51.13 -26.66 24.52
N TYR A 939 49.82 -26.83 24.48
CA TYR A 939 48.84 -25.83 24.91
C TYR A 939 47.77 -26.48 25.78
N ARG A 940 47.38 -25.82 26.88
CA ARG A 940 46.29 -26.24 27.75
C ARG A 940 45.43 -25.07 28.18
N LEU A 941 44.15 -25.09 27.84
CA LEU A 941 43.14 -24.11 28.20
C LEU A 941 42.18 -24.70 29.24
N LYS A 942 41.94 -23.98 30.33
CA LYS A 942 40.83 -24.23 31.26
C LYS A 942 39.85 -23.07 31.18
N GLU A 943 38.59 -23.35 30.89
CA GLU A 943 37.49 -22.38 30.86
C GLU A 943 36.57 -22.61 32.08
N ASP A 944 36.16 -21.51 32.74
CA ASP A 944 35.18 -21.56 33.83
C ASP A 944 33.74 -21.68 33.27
N GLY A 945 32.81 -22.22 34.07
CA GLY A 945 31.40 -22.30 33.70
C GLY A 945 30.68 -20.95 33.81
N TYR A 946 29.56 -20.79 33.10
CA TYR A 946 28.79 -19.55 33.06
C TYR A 946 27.29 -19.77 32.88
N ALA A 947 26.50 -18.73 33.14
CA ALA A 947 25.08 -18.68 32.84
C ALA A 947 24.78 -17.48 31.94
N GLU A 948 24.00 -17.70 30.88
CA GLU A 948 23.60 -16.68 29.94
C GLU A 948 22.44 -15.84 30.49
N LYS A 949 22.32 -14.59 29.99
CA LYS A 949 21.23 -13.66 30.32
C LYS A 949 20.69 -12.97 29.06
N GLY A 950 19.44 -12.51 29.12
CA GLY A 950 18.80 -11.69 28.08
C GLY A 950 17.90 -12.44 27.09
N GLY A 951 18.08 -13.75 26.92
CA GLY A 951 17.35 -14.55 25.92
C GLY A 951 16.01 -15.16 26.37
N GLY A 952 15.71 -15.15 27.68
CA GLY A 952 14.53 -15.79 28.26
C GLY A 952 14.71 -17.29 28.54
N ASP A 953 13.74 -17.91 29.23
CA ASP A 953 13.85 -19.27 29.77
C ASP A 953 13.89 -20.38 28.70
N ALA A 954 13.36 -20.10 27.51
CA ALA A 954 13.43 -21.00 26.37
C ALA A 954 14.81 -20.99 25.67
N PHE A 955 15.68 -20.01 25.96
CA PHE A 955 16.92 -19.78 25.18
C PHE A 955 18.20 -19.65 26.02
N ASN A 956 18.14 -19.07 27.23
CA ASN A 956 19.31 -18.94 28.11
C ASN A 956 19.84 -20.30 28.55
N LEU A 957 21.17 -20.51 28.44
CA LEU A 957 21.84 -21.71 28.93
C LEU A 957 22.66 -21.46 30.21
N ILE A 958 22.79 -22.53 31.00
CA ILE A 958 23.83 -22.69 32.02
C ILE A 958 24.85 -23.68 31.45
N VAL A 959 26.08 -23.22 31.24
CA VAL A 959 27.16 -23.97 30.60
C VAL A 959 28.25 -24.30 31.63
N GLY A 960 28.63 -25.58 31.69
CA GLY A 960 29.68 -26.06 32.58
C GLY A 960 31.09 -25.66 32.12
N GLY A 961 32.03 -25.57 33.06
CA GLY A 961 33.43 -25.35 32.73
C GLY A 961 34.06 -26.55 32.02
N ARG A 962 35.05 -26.32 31.17
CA ARG A 962 35.72 -27.34 30.35
C ARG A 962 37.24 -27.15 30.31
N LYS A 963 37.95 -28.20 29.89
CA LYS A 963 39.41 -28.20 29.75
C LYS A 963 39.78 -28.81 28.40
N SER A 964 40.66 -28.13 27.68
CA SER A 964 41.16 -28.55 26.37
C SER A 964 42.68 -28.48 26.35
N ASP A 965 43.34 -29.43 25.69
CA ASP A 965 44.79 -29.42 25.51
C ASP A 965 45.23 -30.03 24.18
N GLU A 966 46.44 -29.67 23.74
CA GLU A 966 47.04 -30.12 22.49
C GLU A 966 48.56 -30.21 22.62
N LEU A 967 49.13 -31.34 22.20
CA LEU A 967 50.56 -31.56 22.04
C LEU A 967 50.87 -31.84 20.56
N ALA A 968 51.79 -31.08 19.98
CA ALA A 968 52.15 -31.19 18.58
C ALA A 968 53.66 -31.21 18.36
N VAL A 969 54.09 -32.01 17.38
CA VAL A 969 55.47 -32.09 16.90
C VAL A 969 55.53 -31.62 15.46
N SER A 970 56.46 -30.72 15.15
CA SER A 970 56.65 -30.17 13.80
C SER A 970 58.02 -30.51 13.25
N GLY A 971 58.08 -31.00 12.02
CA GLY A 971 59.30 -31.17 11.24
C GLY A 971 59.22 -30.37 9.95
N THR A 972 60.12 -29.40 9.75
CA THR A 972 60.09 -28.48 8.60
C THR A 972 61.47 -28.24 8.03
N VAL A 973 61.54 -27.82 6.76
CA VAL A 973 62.77 -27.37 6.10
C VAL A 973 62.52 -25.97 5.53
N ALA A 974 63.38 -25.01 5.86
CA ALA A 974 63.37 -23.68 5.27
C ALA A 974 64.50 -23.52 4.24
N ALA A 975 64.22 -22.86 3.12
CA ALA A 975 65.18 -22.51 2.09
C ALA A 975 65.14 -21.00 1.88
N GLY A 976 66.29 -20.33 2.03
CA GLY A 976 66.38 -18.86 2.01
C GLY A 976 67.43 -18.35 1.03
N PHE A 977 67.15 -17.19 0.43
CA PHE A 977 68.07 -16.44 -0.42
C PHE A 977 68.31 -15.04 0.13
N ASP A 978 69.58 -14.65 0.23
CA ASP A 978 70.04 -13.34 0.69
C ASP A 978 70.44 -12.46 -0.52
N PHE A 979 69.94 -11.23 -0.57
CA PHE A 979 70.14 -10.22 -1.61
C PHE A 979 70.70 -8.92 -0.99
N GLY A 980 71.55 -8.18 -1.72
CA GLY A 980 72.16 -6.93 -1.24
C GLY A 980 73.61 -7.07 -0.76
N GLY A 981 74.20 -5.97 -0.27
CA GLY A 981 75.62 -5.87 0.07
C GLY A 981 75.95 -6.24 1.53
N GLN A 982 77.20 -6.64 1.79
CA GLN A 982 77.70 -7.05 3.12
C GLN A 982 78.24 -5.88 3.98
N ASN A 983 78.00 -4.62 3.59
CA ASN A 983 78.50 -3.44 4.31
C ASN A 983 77.37 -2.70 5.02
N GLU A 984 77.68 -2.10 6.18
CA GLU A 984 76.76 -1.40 7.10
C GLU A 984 75.89 -0.29 6.45
N GLU A 985 76.32 0.30 5.34
CA GLU A 985 75.57 1.36 4.63
C GLU A 985 74.67 0.84 3.48
N ALA A 986 74.80 -0.43 3.08
CA ALA A 986 74.03 -1.04 2.00
C ALA A 986 72.84 -1.82 2.56
N GLY A 987 71.62 -1.53 2.10
CA GLY A 987 70.44 -2.31 2.48
C GLY A 987 70.58 -3.78 2.07
N TRP A 988 70.15 -4.69 2.93
CA TRP A 988 70.07 -6.13 2.66
C TRP A 988 68.60 -6.60 2.68
N PHE A 989 68.34 -7.70 1.99
CA PHE A 989 67.01 -8.29 1.90
C PHE A 989 67.09 -9.80 1.76
N ARG A 990 66.31 -10.57 2.52
CA ARG A 990 66.23 -12.03 2.49
C ARG A 990 64.80 -12.47 2.25
N ILE A 991 64.63 -13.44 1.36
CA ILE A 991 63.38 -14.20 1.20
C ILE A 991 63.63 -15.63 1.67
N GLU A 992 62.72 -16.20 2.45
CA GLU A 992 62.77 -17.59 2.90
C GLU A 992 61.40 -18.28 2.72
N ALA A 993 61.43 -19.50 2.19
CA ALA A 993 60.27 -20.39 2.11
C ALA A 993 60.48 -21.59 3.04
N GLU A 994 59.53 -21.88 3.91
CA GLU A 994 59.53 -23.03 4.82
C GLU A 994 58.37 -23.96 4.49
N GLY A 995 58.64 -25.26 4.42
CA GLY A 995 57.63 -26.30 4.23
C GLY A 995 57.85 -27.48 5.16
N GLY A 996 56.76 -28.10 5.61
CA GLY A 996 56.85 -29.33 6.40
C GLY A 996 55.52 -29.73 7.01
N ARG A 997 55.56 -30.53 8.08
CA ARG A 997 54.37 -31.13 8.69
C ARG A 997 54.33 -30.88 10.18
N ARG A 998 53.15 -30.57 10.70
CA ARG A 998 52.82 -30.55 12.13
C ARG A 998 51.88 -31.69 12.45
N GLU A 999 52.33 -32.56 13.33
CA GLU A 999 51.63 -33.76 13.75
C GLU A 999 51.12 -33.56 15.19
N LEU A 1000 49.82 -33.75 15.39
CA LEU A 1000 49.22 -33.78 16.72
C LEU A 1000 49.47 -35.15 17.34
N VAL A 1001 50.21 -35.20 18.44
CA VAL A 1001 50.65 -36.46 19.08
C VAL A 1001 49.98 -36.70 20.43
N GLY A 1002 49.19 -35.74 20.93
CA GLY A 1002 48.43 -35.89 22.17
C GLY A 1002 47.52 -34.70 22.46
N GLY A 1003 46.72 -34.84 23.52
CA GLY A 1003 45.73 -33.85 23.96
C GLY A 1003 44.31 -34.14 23.44
N SER A 1004 43.33 -33.43 24.01
CA SER A 1004 41.93 -33.52 23.62
C SER A 1004 41.19 -32.21 23.90
N LEU A 1005 40.14 -31.94 23.12
CA LEU A 1005 39.22 -30.84 23.41
C LEU A 1005 38.19 -31.27 24.45
N GLY A 1006 37.81 -30.36 25.36
CA GLY A 1006 36.83 -30.62 26.40
C GLY A 1006 35.39 -30.59 25.91
N SER A 1007 34.59 -31.57 26.35
CA SER A 1007 33.15 -31.64 26.08
C SER A 1007 32.40 -30.48 26.76
N THR A 1008 31.36 -29.97 26.09
CA THR A 1008 30.56 -28.84 26.60
C THR A 1008 29.24 -29.36 27.16
N THR A 1009 29.08 -29.33 28.48
CA THR A 1009 27.81 -29.69 29.14
C THR A 1009 26.97 -28.44 29.38
N ALA A 1010 25.73 -28.41 28.92
CA ALA A 1010 24.83 -27.27 29.09
C ALA A 1010 23.41 -27.70 29.46
N ARG A 1011 22.60 -26.78 29.99
CA ARG A 1011 21.16 -26.96 30.26
C ARG A 1011 20.41 -25.65 30.17
N PHE A 1012 19.14 -25.73 29.76
CA PHE A 1012 18.19 -24.61 29.92
C PHE A 1012 17.77 -24.48 31.39
N ALA A 1013 17.27 -23.30 31.78
CA ALA A 1013 16.79 -23.07 33.15
C ALA A 1013 15.73 -24.11 33.55
N GLY A 1014 15.96 -24.89 34.61
CA GLY A 1014 15.06 -25.96 35.07
C GLY A 1014 14.91 -27.16 34.12
N GLY A 1015 15.78 -27.30 33.11
CA GLY A 1015 15.76 -28.40 32.14
C GLY A 1015 16.87 -29.45 32.36
N THR A 1016 16.80 -30.54 31.60
CA THR A 1016 17.79 -31.62 31.58
C THR A 1016 19.10 -31.16 30.94
N ALA A 1017 20.23 -31.63 31.46
CA ALA A 1017 21.54 -31.35 30.88
C ALA A 1017 21.80 -32.19 29.62
N PHE A 1018 22.52 -31.60 28.67
CA PHE A 1018 23.02 -32.25 27.46
C PHE A 1018 24.51 -31.97 27.30
N THR A 1019 25.24 -32.90 26.67
CA THR A 1019 26.69 -32.82 26.47
C THR A 1019 27.02 -32.83 25.00
N LEU A 1020 27.82 -31.86 24.56
CA LEU A 1020 28.29 -31.69 23.19
C LEU A 1020 29.77 -32.09 23.11
N GLU A 1021 30.05 -33.15 22.36
CA GLU A 1021 31.41 -33.66 22.15
C GLU A 1021 32.09 -32.94 20.97
N PRO A 1022 33.26 -32.32 21.17
CA PRO A 1022 34.00 -31.65 20.10
C PRO A 1022 34.50 -32.66 19.04
N GLU A 1023 34.85 -32.16 17.86
CA GLU A 1023 35.58 -32.96 16.88
C GLU A 1023 37.07 -33.00 17.23
N LYS A 1024 37.74 -34.09 16.86
CA LYS A 1024 39.20 -34.18 17.02
C LYS A 1024 39.86 -33.17 16.09
N ARG A 1025 40.90 -32.49 16.60
CA ARG A 1025 41.76 -31.65 15.75
C ARG A 1025 42.62 -32.53 14.85
N THR A 1026 42.97 -32.03 13.67
CA THR A 1026 43.71 -32.79 12.65
C THR A 1026 45.13 -32.27 12.51
N SER A 1027 46.09 -33.18 12.33
CA SER A 1027 47.44 -32.88 11.84
C SER A 1027 47.42 -32.31 10.41
N GLY A 1028 48.48 -31.61 10.00
CA GLY A 1028 48.53 -31.06 8.65
C GLY A 1028 49.88 -30.51 8.18
N TRP A 1029 49.92 -30.17 6.90
CA TRP A 1029 51.07 -29.52 6.26
C TRP A 1029 51.14 -28.04 6.64
N ILE A 1030 52.36 -27.54 6.85
CA ILE A 1030 52.67 -26.13 7.10
C ILE A 1030 53.50 -25.60 5.93
N GLY A 1031 53.13 -24.42 5.45
CA GLY A 1031 53.93 -23.60 4.56
C GLY A 1031 54.10 -22.20 5.15
N LYS A 1032 55.29 -21.61 5.04
CA LYS A 1032 55.55 -20.22 5.44
C LYS A 1032 56.42 -19.52 4.40
N LEU A 1033 56.14 -18.25 4.18
CA LEU A 1033 56.97 -17.33 3.41
C LEU A 1033 57.39 -16.18 4.31
N ARG A 1034 58.69 -15.89 4.32
CA ARG A 1034 59.27 -14.79 5.08
C ARG A 1034 60.02 -13.87 4.17
N ALA A 1035 59.93 -12.58 4.45
CA ALA A 1035 60.78 -11.57 3.87
C ALA A 1035 61.29 -10.67 4.99
N VAL A 1036 62.59 -10.41 5.04
CA VAL A 1036 63.19 -9.48 6.00
C VAL A 1036 64.25 -8.65 5.32
N GLY A 1037 64.34 -7.38 5.64
CA GLY A 1037 65.38 -6.51 5.11
C GLY A 1037 65.48 -5.20 5.86
N GLY A 1038 66.54 -4.45 5.58
CA GLY A 1038 66.84 -3.22 6.29
C GLY A 1038 68.29 -2.78 6.14
N GLY A 1039 68.67 -1.79 6.93
CA GLY A 1039 70.03 -1.27 7.06
C GLY A 1039 70.25 -0.71 8.46
N ASN A 1040 71.30 0.07 8.68
CA ASN A 1040 71.67 0.57 10.03
C ASN A 1040 70.59 1.39 10.75
N GLY A 1041 69.61 1.98 10.06
CA GLY A 1041 68.55 2.78 10.70
C GLY A 1041 67.29 2.01 11.10
N PHE A 1042 66.98 0.91 10.41
CA PHE A 1042 65.76 0.12 10.63
C PHE A 1042 65.84 -1.29 10.02
N GLN A 1043 65.06 -2.21 10.59
CA GLN A 1043 64.80 -3.54 10.04
C GLN A 1043 63.29 -3.79 10.00
N ILE A 1044 62.80 -4.30 8.87
CA ILE A 1044 61.42 -4.71 8.69
C ILE A 1044 61.36 -6.17 8.26
N GLY A 1045 60.40 -6.91 8.82
CA GLY A 1045 60.21 -8.32 8.52
C GLY A 1045 58.73 -8.68 8.47
N GLY A 1046 58.38 -9.57 7.55
CA GLY A 1046 57.05 -10.15 7.41
C GLY A 1046 57.12 -11.67 7.29
N GLU A 1047 56.18 -12.37 7.93
CA GLU A 1047 55.91 -13.80 7.72
C GLU A 1047 54.43 -13.97 7.35
N ALA A 1048 54.17 -14.71 6.27
CA ALA A 1048 52.87 -15.27 5.95
C ALA A 1048 52.94 -16.79 6.06
N GLY A 1049 52.08 -17.39 6.88
CA GLY A 1049 52.02 -18.82 7.14
C GLY A 1049 50.65 -19.38 6.83
N ALA A 1050 50.62 -20.65 6.41
CA ALA A 1050 49.43 -21.46 6.25
C ALA A 1050 49.67 -22.84 6.88
N GLU A 1051 48.75 -23.28 7.73
CA GLU A 1051 48.70 -24.64 8.29
C GLU A 1051 47.41 -25.32 7.83
N GLN A 1052 47.49 -26.53 7.29
CA GLN A 1052 46.29 -27.32 7.03
C GLN A 1052 45.68 -27.77 8.35
N GLN A 1053 44.49 -27.31 8.69
CA GLN A 1053 43.70 -27.76 9.84
C GLN A 1053 42.24 -27.96 9.42
N GLN A 1054 41.63 -29.06 9.86
CA GLN A 1054 40.22 -29.39 9.60
C GLN A 1054 39.84 -29.30 8.11
N GLY A 1055 40.75 -29.70 7.22
CA GLY A 1055 40.55 -29.64 5.76
C GLY A 1055 40.60 -28.22 5.16
N ARG A 1056 40.97 -27.20 5.94
CA ARG A 1056 41.10 -25.79 5.53
C ARG A 1056 42.52 -25.27 5.79
N ALA A 1057 42.86 -24.12 5.21
CA ALA A 1057 44.11 -23.44 5.48
C ALA A 1057 43.91 -22.42 6.63
N ALA A 1058 44.52 -22.68 7.78
CA ALA A 1058 44.64 -21.73 8.87
C ALA A 1058 45.80 -20.78 8.56
N ILE A 1059 45.50 -19.50 8.36
CA ILE A 1059 46.45 -18.47 7.94
C ILE A 1059 46.96 -17.69 9.16
N SER A 1060 48.24 -17.37 9.15
CA SER A 1060 48.87 -16.47 10.12
C SER A 1060 49.73 -15.43 9.41
N LEU A 1061 49.66 -14.20 9.86
CA LEU A 1061 50.52 -13.09 9.44
C LEU A 1061 51.28 -12.58 10.66
N ARG A 1062 52.55 -12.25 10.46
CA ARG A 1062 53.38 -11.58 11.45
C ARG A 1062 54.16 -10.48 10.77
N ALA A 1063 54.13 -9.28 11.32
CA ALA A 1063 54.92 -8.14 10.88
C ALA A 1063 55.74 -7.60 12.05
N SER A 1064 57.01 -7.34 11.83
CA SER A 1064 57.94 -6.81 12.84
C SER A 1064 58.67 -5.60 12.27
N LEU A 1065 58.85 -4.58 13.09
CA LEU A 1065 59.60 -3.37 12.76
C LEU A 1065 60.46 -2.99 13.96
N VAL A 1066 61.72 -2.67 13.67
CA VAL A 1066 62.66 -2.12 14.64
C VAL A 1066 63.31 -0.88 14.02
N VAL A 1067 63.39 0.21 14.80
CA VAL A 1067 63.96 1.50 14.38
C VAL A 1067 64.98 1.94 15.44
N GLY A 1068 66.11 2.49 15.00
CA GLY A 1068 67.21 2.89 15.90
C GLY A 1068 68.04 1.69 16.36
N LEU A 1069 68.61 0.98 15.38
CA LEU A 1069 69.41 -0.24 15.53
C LEU A 1069 70.84 0.05 15.97
#